data_AF-A0A954WRU3-F1
#
_entry.id   AF-A0A954WRU3-F1
#
_cell.length_a   1.000
_cell.length_b   1.000
_cell.length_c   1.000
_cell.angle_alpha   90.00
_cell.angle_beta   90.00
_cell.angle_gamma   90.00
#
_symmetry.space_group_name_H-M   'P 1'
#
loop_
_entity.id
_entity.type
_entity.pdbx_description
1 polymer ?
#
loop_
_entity_poly.entity_id
_entity_poly.type
_entity_poly.pdbx_seq_one_letter_code
_entity_poly.pdbx_strand_id
1 'polypeptide(L)'
;DANMDDYWKAQGMNPDGSRNPEFERLLDVENLIDYMLLTYFTGDRDGPGSKFTRPRVNNYFAILNRENPDGFKFFEHDSEHSLDVGDTDMVNPLTDGGAQFRYFNPHWMHEQLAASNSVYRRQFADRVYEQLFNDGLLTPEYGKRLIDSRAAEFDMAIIAESARWGDAQRGTPYTKNDWQNAVNSAKNFLDTRANVLLNQLRGQRWYPNVNAPNFLVNGEAQFGGRVNSGDNISFFASASTSFSTVLPRGSVWKYLDNGSNQGTAWRDPGFDDSSWKSGRAELGYGDTQVTTVGFGPNSSNKYVTTYFRTTFDVADKSAFESLQVRLQRDDGAVVYLNGQEIARSSMPGGTIRFDTFAAQVAGGGDETTFFEFDVDLARLQNGTNTIAVEIHQANANSSDISFDLELRGGTFNPSGGSIYYTTDGSDPLLPSGDISPDAVLYDGKPFSLDRTAVLNARLFDNEWSTITSADFLLDRPASAGDLVVSEINYNPHRSLIQFGEADIDKDRYEFVELLNISDERIDLTGVQFVSVEDDQGASEGISFVFDTQTLEPGERIVVAKDRQAFASRYGDQIRLADGTGLAADDGIYDGNLRNSGEMLTLLAADGSQIQQFEFDDSGSWPGRADGIGSTLEVIDPRGDYSSSQNFRSSSEFGGTPGSAGTGPVRNVVINELLTHTDLPQIDAIELMNTSGSTVNVGGWYISDGSDDLFRYSISILQRPLDPGNYLVIDETQLGFGFRGQTSDDAWLIEATLAGKPLRFADRVEFDAAQNGVSLGRWPNGSGDLFPMTDLTFGSENSGPIQSPVVISEVHYNPPAQDGLTPDQLEFVELWNGSNSAVDISNWHLDGGVDFNFDAGTILQPNERIVVASFSPTEDAELANRFRTSFGMNASARLIGPFGGQLDNGGEKVELLRPEDINQLGFGYVLMDRVDYDDEVPWPAPADGGGASLSRIAADAFGNFAASWAAAAPTPGAAPNLDNVPGDFNGDRVVNDSDIDLLCQSLRTGQQGAAFDLNSDSLVNESDFDYLITQILRTTVGDSNLDGVFDSGDLVQIFARAEYEDGIAGNSGWADGDWNCDGEFSSGDLVDAFKVGSYSSASVAVNRSDVAASAVQDDSNDSTTDERSAPGEPTKPSQTEDKAVELEQEQVDQLFAESIPKAAGDVEIGLLDDDVDFGQRRKNAGVV
;
A
#
# COMPACT_ATOMS: atom_id res chain seq x y z
N ASP A 1 32.05 -7.48 -29.82
CA ASP A 1 31.13 -8.61 -29.58
C ASP A 1 30.63 -9.16 -30.89
N ALA A 2 30.30 -10.45 -30.95
CA ALA A 2 29.91 -11.12 -32.19
C ALA A 2 28.38 -11.20 -32.40
N ASN A 3 27.64 -11.29 -31.29
CA ASN A 3 26.23 -11.68 -31.27
C ASN A 3 25.35 -10.63 -30.51
N MET A 4 25.69 -9.34 -30.61
CA MET A 4 24.99 -8.28 -29.86
C MET A 4 23.53 -8.13 -30.31
N ASP A 5 23.31 -8.05 -31.62
CA ASP A 5 21.97 -7.88 -32.21
C ASP A 5 21.04 -9.06 -31.87
N ASP A 6 21.56 -10.30 -31.88
CA ASP A 6 20.80 -11.51 -31.54
C ASP A 6 20.43 -11.56 -30.05
N TYR A 7 21.29 -11.05 -29.15
CA TYR A 7 21.03 -10.97 -27.70
C TYR A 7 19.93 -9.96 -27.37
N TRP A 8 19.95 -8.76 -27.98
CA TRP A 8 18.84 -7.80 -27.84
C TRP A 8 17.55 -8.36 -28.43
N LYS A 9 17.63 -8.98 -29.62
CA LYS A 9 16.49 -9.60 -30.26
C LYS A 9 15.86 -10.72 -29.42
N ALA A 10 16.65 -11.53 -28.72
CA ALA A 10 16.16 -12.57 -27.82
C ALA A 10 15.37 -12.02 -26.62
N GLN A 11 15.68 -10.81 -26.16
CA GLN A 11 14.92 -10.09 -25.12
C GLN A 11 13.72 -9.32 -25.68
N GLY A 12 13.49 -9.36 -27.00
CA GLY A 12 12.47 -8.57 -27.68
C GLY A 12 12.82 -7.08 -27.82
N MET A 13 14.11 -6.73 -27.84
CA MET A 13 14.60 -5.34 -27.81
C MET A 13 15.38 -4.95 -29.08
N ASN A 14 15.43 -3.65 -29.33
CA ASN A 14 16.38 -3.03 -30.25
C ASN A 14 17.77 -2.91 -29.60
N PRO A 15 18.85 -2.68 -30.38
CA PRO A 15 20.21 -2.49 -29.84
C PRO A 15 20.43 -1.24 -28.96
N ASP A 16 19.42 -0.38 -28.81
CA ASP A 16 19.38 0.76 -27.88
C ASP A 16 18.62 0.44 -26.58
N GLY A 17 18.18 -0.80 -26.38
CA GLY A 17 17.39 -1.25 -25.23
C GLY A 17 15.87 -1.03 -25.37
N SER A 18 15.39 -0.31 -26.38
CA SER A 18 13.95 -0.06 -26.55
C SER A 18 13.19 -1.32 -26.98
N ARG A 19 11.95 -1.49 -26.48
CA ARG A 19 11.08 -2.63 -26.86
C ARG A 19 10.78 -2.60 -28.36
N ASN A 20 11.05 -3.71 -29.05
CA ASN A 20 10.67 -3.90 -30.45
C ASN A 20 9.47 -4.87 -30.55
N PRO A 21 8.25 -4.42 -30.90
CA PRO A 21 7.06 -5.27 -30.91
C PRO A 21 7.11 -6.42 -31.93
N GLU A 22 7.94 -6.32 -32.98
CA GLU A 22 8.13 -7.37 -33.99
C GLU A 22 9.03 -8.53 -33.50
N PHE A 23 9.63 -8.40 -32.32
CA PHE A 23 10.49 -9.42 -31.72
C PHE A 23 9.79 -10.12 -30.53
N GLU A 24 9.89 -11.45 -30.50
CA GLU A 24 9.45 -12.28 -29.37
C GLU A 24 10.34 -12.03 -28.14
N ARG A 25 9.77 -11.99 -26.93
CA ARG A 25 10.52 -11.99 -25.68
C ARG A 25 10.76 -13.44 -25.26
N LEU A 26 11.97 -13.93 -25.54
CA LEU A 26 12.36 -15.34 -25.36
C LEU A 26 13.36 -15.53 -24.23
N LEU A 27 14.17 -14.51 -23.91
CA LEU A 27 15.20 -14.57 -22.89
C LEU A 27 14.85 -13.64 -21.73
N ASP A 28 14.59 -14.23 -20.56
CA ASP A 28 14.82 -13.57 -19.28
C ASP A 28 16.32 -13.70 -18.95
N VAL A 29 16.99 -12.56 -18.81
CA VAL A 29 18.43 -12.51 -18.59
C VAL A 29 18.80 -12.73 -17.13
N GLU A 30 18.01 -12.18 -16.21
CA GLU A 30 18.28 -12.23 -14.76
C GLU A 30 18.01 -13.64 -14.24
N ASN A 31 16.88 -14.24 -14.61
CA ASN A 31 16.60 -15.63 -14.28
C ASN A 31 17.65 -16.58 -14.87
N LEU A 32 18.12 -16.39 -16.11
CA LEU A 32 19.21 -17.21 -16.67
C LEU A 32 20.51 -17.05 -15.87
N ILE A 33 20.84 -15.82 -15.46
CA ILE A 33 22.04 -15.52 -14.67
C ILE A 33 21.97 -16.20 -13.30
N ASP A 34 20.87 -16.03 -12.57
CA ASP A 34 20.71 -16.57 -11.21
C ASP A 34 20.63 -18.09 -11.21
N TYR A 35 19.86 -18.67 -12.12
CA TYR A 35 19.78 -20.11 -12.33
C TYR A 35 21.18 -20.72 -12.59
N MET A 36 21.97 -20.09 -13.46
CA MET A 36 23.33 -20.57 -13.74
C MET A 36 24.30 -20.30 -12.58
N LEU A 37 24.15 -19.19 -11.86
CA LEU A 37 24.95 -18.86 -10.69
C LEU A 37 24.70 -19.87 -9.55
N LEU A 38 23.47 -20.32 -9.35
CA LEU A 38 23.13 -21.39 -8.42
C LEU A 38 23.81 -22.71 -8.82
N THR A 39 23.61 -23.19 -10.06
CA THR A 39 24.28 -24.40 -10.58
C THR A 39 25.81 -24.33 -10.42
N TYR A 40 26.42 -23.16 -10.70
CA TYR A 40 27.85 -22.95 -10.50
C TYR A 40 28.25 -22.91 -9.03
N PHE A 41 27.51 -22.23 -8.16
CA PHE A 41 27.85 -22.11 -6.74
C PHE A 41 27.69 -23.43 -5.99
N THR A 42 26.53 -24.07 -6.10
CA THR A 42 26.25 -25.38 -5.47
C THR A 42 27.14 -26.48 -6.05
N GLY A 43 27.62 -26.30 -7.29
CA GLY A 43 28.44 -27.26 -8.01
C GLY A 43 27.63 -28.41 -8.59
N ASP A 44 26.36 -28.19 -8.92
CA ASP A 44 25.48 -29.22 -9.46
C ASP A 44 26.00 -29.77 -10.80
N ARG A 45 26.37 -31.03 -10.75
CA ARG A 45 26.97 -31.81 -11.84
C ARG A 45 25.98 -32.73 -12.55
N ASP A 46 24.69 -32.75 -12.19
CA ASP A 46 23.66 -33.47 -12.96
C ASP A 46 22.53 -32.60 -13.55
N GLY A 47 22.48 -31.30 -13.25
CA GLY A 47 21.61 -30.33 -13.93
C GLY A 47 21.86 -30.14 -15.44
N PRO A 48 21.62 -28.93 -16.00
CA PRO A 48 21.45 -28.70 -17.44
C PRO A 48 22.69 -29.09 -18.27
N GLY A 49 23.88 -28.91 -17.69
CA GLY A 49 25.18 -29.25 -18.26
C GLY A 49 25.75 -30.60 -17.79
N SER A 50 24.89 -31.49 -17.25
CA SER A 50 25.19 -32.78 -16.60
C SER A 50 26.52 -33.41 -17.03
N LYS A 51 27.43 -33.63 -16.08
CA LYS A 51 28.68 -34.37 -16.29
C LYS A 51 28.45 -35.87 -16.54
N PHE A 52 27.25 -36.39 -16.25
CA PHE A 52 26.93 -37.80 -16.35
C PHE A 52 26.42 -38.21 -17.75
N THR A 53 25.68 -37.34 -18.44
CA THR A 53 24.86 -37.74 -19.62
C THR A 53 25.31 -37.14 -20.97
N ARG A 54 26.41 -36.39 -21.00
CA ARG A 54 26.90 -35.61 -22.16
C ARG A 54 26.92 -36.38 -23.50
N PRO A 55 26.56 -35.74 -24.62
CA PRO A 55 26.13 -34.34 -24.77
C PRO A 55 24.62 -34.15 -24.52
N ARG A 56 23.96 -35.04 -23.78
CA ARG A 56 22.55 -34.84 -23.41
C ARG A 56 22.45 -33.85 -22.26
N VAL A 57 21.30 -33.20 -22.22
CA VAL A 57 20.82 -32.41 -21.10
C VAL A 57 20.17 -33.33 -20.07
N ASN A 58 20.14 -32.90 -18.80
CA ASN A 58 19.42 -33.56 -17.73
C ASN A 58 18.86 -32.50 -16.76
N ASN A 59 17.97 -32.92 -15.85
CA ASN A 59 17.57 -32.20 -14.63
C ASN A 59 17.42 -30.66 -14.75
N TYR A 60 16.58 -30.21 -15.69
CA TYR A 60 16.10 -28.83 -15.74
C TYR A 60 14.68 -28.73 -16.30
N PHE A 61 13.95 -27.68 -15.91
CA PHE A 61 12.69 -27.27 -16.54
C PHE A 61 12.78 -25.83 -17.06
N ALA A 62 11.95 -25.52 -18.06
CA ALA A 62 11.78 -24.16 -18.57
C ALA A 62 10.31 -23.88 -18.87
N ILE A 63 9.81 -22.70 -18.47
CA ILE A 63 8.44 -22.24 -18.66
C ILE A 63 8.49 -20.91 -19.43
N LEU A 64 7.50 -20.65 -20.29
CA LEU A 64 7.31 -19.38 -20.99
C LEU A 64 5.84 -18.97 -20.86
N ASN A 65 5.58 -17.79 -20.31
CA ASN A 65 4.25 -17.18 -20.38
C ASN A 65 3.93 -16.88 -21.86
N ARG A 66 2.77 -17.32 -22.33
CA ARG A 66 2.33 -17.15 -23.73
C ARG A 66 1.32 -16.02 -23.93
N GLU A 67 0.73 -15.54 -22.85
CA GLU A 67 -0.30 -14.50 -22.86
C GLU A 67 0.34 -13.13 -22.61
N ASN A 68 1.31 -13.07 -21.69
CA ASN A 68 2.23 -11.96 -21.53
C ASN A 68 3.69 -12.45 -21.52
N PRO A 69 4.34 -12.66 -22.70
CA PRO A 69 5.70 -13.17 -22.76
C PRO A 69 6.72 -12.16 -22.22
N ASP A 70 7.42 -12.55 -21.17
CA ASP A 70 8.54 -11.80 -20.56
C ASP A 70 9.89 -12.49 -20.78
N GLY A 71 9.92 -13.83 -20.79
CA GLY A 71 11.03 -14.67 -21.22
C GLY A 71 10.85 -16.14 -20.85
N PHE A 72 11.76 -17.02 -21.27
CA PHE A 72 11.86 -18.37 -20.70
C PHE A 72 12.44 -18.29 -19.29
N LYS A 73 11.68 -18.74 -18.28
CA LYS A 73 12.11 -18.94 -16.89
C LYS A 73 12.64 -20.37 -16.73
N PHE A 74 13.85 -20.53 -16.20
CA PHE A 74 14.51 -21.79 -15.89
C PHE A 74 14.41 -22.11 -14.40
N PHE A 75 14.29 -23.39 -14.07
CA PHE A 75 14.14 -23.90 -12.70
C PHE A 75 15.07 -25.09 -12.46
N GLU A 76 15.76 -25.11 -11.32
CA GLU A 76 16.53 -26.28 -10.88
C GLU A 76 15.59 -27.39 -10.40
N HIS A 77 16.05 -28.64 -10.53
CA HIS A 77 15.27 -29.83 -10.24
C HIS A 77 16.23 -30.99 -10.00
N ASP A 78 15.99 -31.86 -9.01
CA ASP A 78 16.73 -33.12 -8.86
C ASP A 78 18.27 -32.87 -8.79
N SER A 79 18.64 -31.83 -8.03
CA SER A 79 19.99 -31.29 -7.85
C SER A 79 20.71 -31.85 -6.60
N GLU A 80 20.39 -33.07 -6.14
CA GLU A 80 21.05 -33.70 -4.99
C GLU A 80 22.51 -34.15 -5.25
N HIS A 81 23.04 -33.82 -6.43
CA HIS A 81 24.43 -34.02 -6.81
C HIS A 81 25.25 -32.72 -6.73
N SER A 82 24.89 -31.86 -5.79
CA SER A 82 25.55 -30.60 -5.40
C SER A 82 26.23 -30.70 -4.02
N LEU A 83 26.84 -29.60 -3.53
CA LEU A 83 27.40 -29.45 -2.17
C LEU A 83 28.41 -30.55 -1.77
N ASP A 84 29.58 -30.55 -2.42
CA ASP A 84 30.73 -31.46 -2.19
C ASP A 84 30.55 -32.91 -2.69
N VAL A 85 29.54 -33.21 -3.51
CA VAL A 85 29.30 -34.55 -4.09
C VAL A 85 30.18 -34.83 -5.33
N GLY A 86 31.49 -34.62 -5.21
CA GLY A 86 32.51 -35.02 -6.18
C GLY A 86 33.12 -33.86 -6.97
N ASP A 87 33.01 -33.89 -8.30
CA ASP A 87 33.63 -32.89 -9.19
C ASP A 87 32.71 -31.67 -9.41
N THR A 88 32.99 -30.63 -8.63
CA THR A 88 32.19 -29.39 -8.49
C THR A 88 32.63 -28.25 -9.42
N ASP A 89 33.62 -28.44 -10.30
CA ASP A 89 33.97 -27.41 -11.29
C ASP A 89 33.02 -27.44 -12.48
N MET A 90 31.90 -26.73 -12.35
CA MET A 90 30.91 -26.62 -13.41
C MET A 90 31.19 -25.49 -14.41
N VAL A 91 32.24 -24.68 -14.20
CA VAL A 91 32.51 -23.44 -14.94
C VAL A 91 33.39 -23.67 -16.19
N ASN A 92 34.22 -24.71 -16.21
CA ASN A 92 35.06 -25.00 -17.38
C ASN A 92 34.21 -25.41 -18.60
N PRO A 93 34.30 -24.70 -19.76
CA PRO A 93 33.33 -24.82 -20.85
C PRO A 93 33.04 -26.23 -21.38
N LEU A 94 31.77 -26.50 -21.59
CA LEU A 94 31.24 -27.76 -22.09
C LEU A 94 31.37 -27.77 -23.61
N THR A 95 32.54 -28.13 -24.15
CA THR A 95 32.99 -27.80 -25.52
C THR A 95 31.98 -28.00 -26.66
N ASP A 96 31.13 -29.03 -26.60
CA ASP A 96 30.04 -29.31 -27.57
C ASP A 96 28.63 -29.36 -26.90
N GLY A 97 28.53 -28.95 -25.64
CA GLY A 97 27.48 -29.24 -24.64
C GLY A 97 26.13 -28.57 -24.82
N GLY A 98 25.71 -28.34 -26.06
CA GLY A 98 24.44 -27.70 -26.42
C GLY A 98 24.40 -27.14 -27.84
N ALA A 99 25.51 -27.23 -28.58
CA ALA A 99 25.68 -26.78 -29.96
C ALA A 99 24.70 -27.41 -30.98
N GLN A 100 23.98 -28.48 -30.61
CA GLN A 100 22.89 -29.06 -31.40
C GLN A 100 21.55 -28.71 -30.76
N PHE A 101 20.61 -28.18 -31.55
CA PHE A 101 19.26 -27.77 -31.08
C PHE A 101 18.53 -28.82 -30.21
N ARG A 102 18.71 -30.12 -30.48
CA ARG A 102 18.13 -31.21 -29.69
C ARG A 102 18.65 -31.30 -28.23
N TYR A 103 19.82 -30.72 -27.97
CA TYR A 103 20.50 -30.71 -26.68
C TYR A 103 20.73 -29.28 -26.18
N PHE A 104 20.04 -28.29 -26.75
CA PHE A 104 20.09 -26.91 -26.28
C PHE A 104 19.60 -26.82 -24.82
N ASN A 105 20.25 -25.96 -24.04
CA ASN A 105 20.05 -25.82 -22.61
C ASN A 105 20.55 -24.44 -22.11
N PRO A 106 20.09 -23.96 -20.95
CA PRO A 106 20.55 -22.71 -20.35
C PRO A 106 22.06 -22.63 -20.12
N HIS A 107 22.74 -23.73 -19.75
CA HIS A 107 24.20 -23.75 -19.50
C HIS A 107 24.99 -23.36 -20.77
N TRP A 108 24.68 -23.98 -21.91
CA TRP A 108 25.27 -23.64 -23.20
C TRP A 108 24.92 -22.21 -23.63
N MET A 109 23.68 -21.76 -23.40
CA MET A 109 23.28 -20.38 -23.70
C MET A 109 24.10 -19.36 -22.89
N HIS A 110 24.28 -19.60 -21.59
CA HIS A 110 25.15 -18.81 -20.74
C HIS A 110 26.59 -18.80 -21.27
N GLU A 111 27.18 -19.95 -21.57
CA GLU A 111 28.56 -20.03 -22.11
C GLU A 111 28.73 -19.20 -23.38
N GLN A 112 27.80 -19.31 -24.34
CA GLN A 112 27.89 -18.55 -25.59
C GLN A 112 27.74 -17.04 -25.35
N LEU A 113 26.81 -16.62 -24.48
CA LEU A 113 26.62 -15.22 -24.14
C LEU A 113 27.83 -14.66 -23.36
N ALA A 114 28.25 -15.32 -22.29
CA ALA A 114 29.40 -14.95 -21.48
C ALA A 114 30.70 -14.89 -22.30
N ALA A 115 30.90 -15.79 -23.27
CA ALA A 115 32.06 -15.77 -24.16
C ALA A 115 32.00 -14.66 -25.23
N SER A 116 30.82 -14.33 -25.78
CA SER A 116 30.69 -13.52 -27.00
C SER A 116 30.05 -12.12 -26.86
N ASN A 117 29.45 -11.82 -25.71
CA ASN A 117 28.73 -10.58 -25.41
C ASN A 117 29.23 -9.94 -24.09
N SER A 118 29.61 -8.67 -24.13
CA SER A 118 30.18 -7.90 -23.01
C SER A 118 29.17 -7.15 -22.15
N VAL A 119 27.90 -7.07 -22.57
CA VAL A 119 26.79 -6.55 -21.77
C VAL A 119 26.30 -7.65 -20.82
N TYR A 120 25.94 -8.82 -21.37
CA TYR A 120 25.56 -10.00 -20.60
C TYR A 120 26.65 -10.41 -19.60
N ARG A 121 27.92 -10.43 -20.02
CA ARG A 121 29.04 -10.72 -19.13
C ARG A 121 29.17 -9.73 -17.98
N ARG A 122 28.85 -8.44 -18.20
CA ARG A 122 28.84 -7.43 -17.13
C ARG A 122 27.75 -7.75 -16.12
N GLN A 123 26.50 -7.84 -16.58
CA GLN A 123 25.35 -8.18 -15.75
C GLN A 123 25.59 -9.46 -14.93
N PHE A 124 26.13 -10.51 -15.56
CA PHE A 124 26.50 -11.75 -14.87
C PHE A 124 27.59 -11.51 -13.81
N ALA A 125 28.67 -10.79 -14.13
CA ALA A 125 29.72 -10.49 -13.17
C ALA A 125 29.22 -9.59 -12.02
N ASP A 126 28.36 -8.62 -12.31
CA ASP A 126 27.75 -7.71 -11.34
C ASP A 126 26.85 -8.49 -10.36
N ARG A 127 25.97 -9.37 -10.87
CA ARG A 127 25.14 -10.26 -10.05
C ARG A 127 25.97 -11.29 -9.26
N VAL A 128 27.10 -11.76 -9.82
CA VAL A 128 28.08 -12.58 -9.09
C VAL A 128 28.72 -11.80 -7.92
N TYR A 129 28.97 -10.50 -8.08
CA TYR A 129 29.47 -9.67 -6.97
C TYR A 129 28.39 -9.42 -5.91
N GLU A 130 27.19 -9.04 -6.34
CA GLU A 130 26.01 -8.85 -5.48
C GLU A 130 25.74 -10.07 -4.58
N GLN A 131 25.83 -11.28 -5.14
CA GLN A 131 25.43 -12.51 -4.43
C GLN A 131 26.57 -13.18 -3.63
N LEU A 132 27.84 -13.02 -4.01
CA LEU A 132 28.99 -13.66 -3.31
C LEU A 132 29.69 -12.78 -2.27
N PHE A 133 29.39 -11.48 -2.21
CA PHE A 133 30.08 -10.51 -1.34
C PHE A 133 29.09 -9.77 -0.44
N ASN A 134 29.63 -9.06 0.56
CA ASN A 134 28.88 -8.22 1.49
C ASN A 134 27.71 -8.98 2.14
N ASP A 135 26.46 -8.60 1.90
CA ASP A 135 25.27 -9.22 2.47
C ASP A 135 24.58 -10.26 1.54
N GLY A 136 25.21 -10.59 0.40
CA GLY A 136 24.67 -11.49 -0.62
C GLY A 136 24.32 -12.91 -0.13
N LEU A 137 23.31 -13.51 -0.78
CA LEU A 137 22.69 -14.78 -0.34
C LEU A 137 23.63 -15.99 -0.42
N LEU A 138 24.67 -15.91 -1.26
CA LEU A 138 25.66 -16.96 -1.50
C LEU A 138 26.96 -16.74 -0.70
N THR A 139 26.94 -15.84 0.28
CA THR A 139 28.02 -15.72 1.28
C THR A 139 28.09 -16.96 2.18
N PRO A 140 29.28 -17.33 2.71
CA PRO A 140 29.41 -18.47 3.62
C PRO A 140 28.53 -18.33 4.87
N GLU A 141 28.37 -17.11 5.37
CA GLU A 141 27.57 -16.77 6.54
C GLU A 141 26.08 -16.97 6.26
N TYR A 142 25.54 -16.44 5.16
CA TYR A 142 24.12 -16.59 4.80
C TYR A 142 23.77 -18.07 4.52
N GLY A 143 24.56 -18.75 3.67
CA GLY A 143 24.32 -20.15 3.33
C GLY A 143 24.39 -21.10 4.53
N LYS A 144 25.26 -20.83 5.52
CA LYS A 144 25.29 -21.59 6.78
C LYS A 144 24.03 -21.36 7.63
N ARG A 145 23.48 -20.14 7.68
CA ARG A 145 22.19 -19.86 8.36
C ARG A 145 21.04 -20.63 7.73
N LEU A 146 20.95 -20.67 6.40
CA LEU A 146 19.94 -21.46 5.68
C LEU A 146 20.05 -22.96 6.02
N ILE A 147 21.26 -23.52 6.02
CA ILE A 147 21.49 -24.93 6.38
C ILE A 147 21.10 -25.20 7.84
N ASP A 148 21.45 -24.32 8.78
CA ASP A 148 21.11 -24.50 10.21
C ASP A 148 19.59 -24.40 10.46
N SER A 149 18.92 -23.45 9.81
CA SER A 149 17.45 -23.30 9.85
C SER A 149 16.76 -24.56 9.32
N ARG A 150 17.09 -24.97 8.08
CA ARG A 150 16.51 -26.17 7.45
C ARG A 150 16.85 -27.46 8.20
N ALA A 151 18.00 -27.52 8.87
CA ALA A 151 18.37 -28.65 9.72
C ALA A 151 17.61 -28.69 11.06
N ALA A 152 17.17 -27.54 11.58
CA ALA A 152 16.35 -27.44 12.78
C ALA A 152 14.92 -27.93 12.54
N GLU A 153 14.29 -27.55 11.43
CA GLU A 153 12.96 -28.03 11.01
C GLU A 153 12.85 -29.55 11.08
N PHE A 154 13.83 -30.24 10.48
CA PHE A 154 13.85 -31.71 10.41
C PHE A 154 14.51 -32.38 11.62
N ASP A 155 14.94 -31.64 12.66
CA ASP A 155 15.82 -32.20 13.68
C ASP A 155 15.19 -33.41 14.38
N MET A 156 13.94 -33.26 14.80
CA MET A 156 13.12 -34.30 15.42
C MET A 156 12.69 -35.40 14.44
N ALA A 157 12.38 -35.05 13.19
CA ALA A 157 11.98 -36.01 12.15
C ALA A 157 13.10 -37.02 11.88
N ILE A 158 14.34 -36.54 11.74
CA ILE A 158 15.54 -37.38 11.54
C ILE A 158 15.74 -38.39 12.68
N ILE A 159 15.38 -38.07 13.92
CA ILE A 159 15.47 -39.00 15.06
C ILE A 159 14.47 -40.15 14.89
N ALA A 160 13.22 -39.84 14.54
CA ALA A 160 12.18 -40.84 14.27
C ALA A 160 12.54 -41.72 13.05
N GLU A 161 13.03 -41.11 11.98
CA GLU A 161 13.43 -41.81 10.75
C GLU A 161 14.64 -42.72 10.94
N SER A 162 15.68 -42.25 11.64
CA SER A 162 16.84 -43.06 12.02
C SER A 162 16.41 -44.33 12.80
N ALA A 163 15.47 -44.18 13.73
CA ALA A 163 14.96 -45.27 14.55
C ALA A 163 14.00 -46.22 13.82
N ARG A 164 13.43 -45.81 12.68
CA ARG A 164 12.38 -46.53 11.93
C ARG A 164 12.91 -47.21 10.66
N TRP A 165 13.77 -46.52 9.91
CA TRP A 165 14.22 -46.92 8.57
C TRP A 165 15.75 -46.76 8.37
N GLY A 166 16.52 -46.40 9.39
CA GLY A 166 17.97 -46.18 9.26
C GLY A 166 18.76 -47.37 8.70
N ASP A 167 18.28 -48.60 8.88
CA ASP A 167 18.86 -49.85 8.35
C ASP A 167 18.20 -50.37 7.06
N ALA A 168 17.14 -49.72 6.56
CA ALA A 168 16.27 -50.24 5.51
C ALA A 168 16.99 -50.57 4.18
N GLN A 169 18.15 -49.94 3.92
CA GLN A 169 19.01 -50.21 2.75
C GLN A 169 20.45 -50.65 3.13
N ARG A 170 20.82 -50.75 4.42
CA ARG A 170 22.20 -51.04 4.84
C ARG A 170 22.29 -51.74 6.20
N GLY A 171 23.18 -52.72 6.32
CA GLY A 171 23.40 -53.51 7.56
C GLY A 171 24.05 -52.77 8.74
N THR A 172 24.11 -51.44 8.71
CA THR A 172 24.51 -50.58 9.83
C THR A 172 23.61 -49.36 9.76
N PRO A 173 22.71 -49.12 10.73
CA PRO A 173 21.73 -48.06 10.62
C PRO A 173 22.38 -46.68 10.46
N TYR A 174 21.79 -45.80 9.65
CA TYR A 174 22.01 -44.36 9.78
C TYR A 174 21.44 -43.85 11.11
N THR A 175 22.08 -42.82 11.66
CA THR A 175 21.77 -42.23 12.96
C THR A 175 21.74 -40.70 12.89
N LYS A 176 21.29 -40.06 13.98
CA LYS A 176 21.32 -38.61 14.12
C LYS A 176 22.74 -38.02 13.95
N ASN A 177 23.78 -38.76 14.31
CA ASN A 177 25.17 -38.35 14.12
C ASN A 177 25.58 -38.36 12.63
N ASP A 178 25.06 -39.29 11.82
CA ASP A 178 25.32 -39.30 10.37
C ASP A 178 24.69 -38.07 9.69
N TRP A 179 23.48 -37.68 10.10
CA TRP A 179 22.84 -36.43 9.67
C TRP A 179 23.65 -35.20 10.07
N GLN A 180 24.08 -35.10 11.34
CA GLN A 180 24.91 -33.99 11.81
C GLN A 180 26.25 -33.92 11.06
N ASN A 181 26.83 -35.06 10.69
CA ASN A 181 28.04 -35.09 9.85
C ASN A 181 27.77 -34.57 8.42
N ALA A 182 26.63 -34.91 7.81
CA ALA A 182 26.24 -34.39 6.50
C ALA A 182 26.01 -32.86 6.52
N VAL A 183 25.27 -32.36 7.51
CA VAL A 183 25.06 -30.92 7.77
C VAL A 183 26.42 -30.20 7.91
N ASN A 184 27.32 -30.73 8.74
CA ASN A 184 28.66 -30.17 8.89
C ASN A 184 29.47 -30.21 7.57
N SER A 185 29.33 -31.25 6.75
CA SER A 185 30.03 -31.35 5.45
C SER A 185 29.58 -30.25 4.50
N ALA A 186 28.27 -30.02 4.37
CA ALA A 186 27.72 -28.94 3.54
C ALA A 186 28.16 -27.55 4.04
N LYS A 187 28.24 -27.32 5.36
CA LYS A 187 28.74 -26.06 5.93
C LYS A 187 30.23 -25.85 5.65
N ASN A 188 31.05 -26.91 5.75
CA ASN A 188 32.49 -26.86 5.43
C ASN A 188 32.77 -26.60 3.94
N PHE A 189 31.87 -27.00 3.04
CA PHE A 189 31.96 -26.67 1.62
C PHE A 189 31.81 -25.16 1.39
N LEU A 190 30.80 -24.55 2.03
CA LEU A 190 30.52 -23.11 1.92
C LEU A 190 31.68 -22.23 2.43
N ASP A 191 32.45 -22.67 3.44
CA ASP A 191 33.64 -21.95 3.97
C ASP A 191 34.66 -21.52 2.90
N THR A 192 34.70 -22.21 1.75
CA THR A 192 35.62 -21.87 0.65
C THR A 192 34.92 -21.58 -0.67
N ARG A 193 33.64 -21.92 -0.83
CA ARG A 193 33.04 -22.07 -2.17
C ARG A 193 33.01 -20.77 -2.98
N ALA A 194 32.68 -19.63 -2.36
CA ALA A 194 32.67 -18.33 -3.03
C ALA A 194 34.04 -17.99 -3.65
N ASN A 195 35.14 -18.20 -2.93
CA ASN A 195 36.50 -17.98 -3.42
C ASN A 195 36.88 -18.94 -4.56
N VAL A 196 36.49 -20.22 -4.47
CA VAL A 196 36.76 -21.20 -5.54
C VAL A 196 35.98 -20.85 -6.81
N LEU A 197 34.70 -20.47 -6.68
CA LEU A 197 33.88 -20.03 -7.81
C LEU A 197 34.43 -18.75 -8.45
N LEU A 198 34.76 -17.74 -7.65
CA LEU A 198 35.33 -16.48 -8.13
C LEU A 198 36.60 -16.71 -8.97
N ASN A 199 37.47 -17.60 -8.51
CA ASN A 199 38.69 -17.97 -9.24
C ASN A 199 38.38 -18.75 -10.54
N GLN A 200 37.38 -19.63 -10.54
CA GLN A 200 36.91 -20.33 -11.74
C GLN A 200 36.37 -19.33 -12.80
N LEU A 201 35.52 -18.39 -12.39
CA LEU A 201 34.93 -17.37 -13.28
C LEU A 201 35.98 -16.39 -13.82
N ARG A 202 36.99 -16.02 -13.01
CA ARG A 202 38.15 -15.23 -13.46
C ARG A 202 39.02 -16.00 -14.45
N GLY A 203 39.22 -17.31 -14.25
CA GLY A 203 39.93 -18.19 -15.17
C GLY A 203 39.31 -18.19 -16.58
N GLN A 204 37.97 -18.23 -16.67
CA GLN A 204 37.22 -18.12 -17.93
C GLN A 204 37.03 -16.68 -18.43
N ARG A 205 37.46 -15.66 -17.66
CA ARG A 205 37.23 -14.23 -17.91
C ARG A 205 35.75 -13.86 -18.02
N TRP A 206 34.88 -14.58 -17.31
CA TRP A 206 33.47 -14.21 -17.15
C TRP A 206 33.29 -13.20 -16.01
N TYR A 207 34.25 -13.15 -15.08
CA TYR A 207 34.35 -12.16 -13.99
C TYR A 207 35.68 -11.37 -14.09
N PRO A 208 35.73 -10.06 -13.80
CA PRO A 208 36.93 -9.23 -13.94
C PRO A 208 38.02 -9.50 -12.87
N ASN A 209 39.27 -9.23 -13.23
CA ASN A 209 40.44 -9.32 -12.35
C ASN A 209 40.61 -8.04 -11.52
N VAL A 210 40.05 -6.92 -12.00
CA VAL A 210 39.88 -5.68 -11.25
C VAL A 210 38.74 -5.86 -10.23
N ASN A 211 39.05 -5.67 -8.95
CA ASN A 211 38.05 -5.71 -7.87
C ASN A 211 37.14 -4.47 -7.92
N ALA A 212 35.90 -4.59 -7.46
CA ALA A 212 35.05 -3.44 -7.19
C ALA A 212 35.71 -2.49 -6.15
N PRO A 213 35.43 -1.18 -6.20
CA PRO A 213 35.74 -0.31 -5.08
C PRO A 213 34.91 -0.73 -3.85
N ASN A 214 35.35 -0.30 -2.69
CA ASN A 214 34.73 -0.53 -1.39
C ASN A 214 34.56 0.83 -0.69
N PHE A 215 33.54 0.95 0.15
CA PHE A 215 33.21 2.18 0.86
C PHE A 215 33.97 2.31 2.17
N LEU A 216 34.32 3.55 2.53
CA LEU A 216 34.76 3.96 3.85
C LEU A 216 33.80 5.04 4.39
N VAL A 217 33.41 4.93 5.65
CA VAL A 217 32.74 6.00 6.40
C VAL A 217 33.71 6.47 7.48
N ASN A 218 34.04 7.77 7.49
CA ASN A 218 35.02 8.39 8.37
C ASN A 218 36.42 7.73 8.37
N GLY A 219 36.73 6.95 7.33
CA GLY A 219 38.00 6.25 7.14
C GLY A 219 38.01 4.77 7.55
N GLU A 220 36.93 4.26 8.17
CA GLU A 220 36.73 2.85 8.48
C GLU A 220 35.83 2.19 7.43
N ALA A 221 36.01 0.88 7.17
CA ALA A 221 35.22 0.18 6.15
C ALA A 221 33.78 -0.08 6.63
N GLN A 222 32.81 0.45 5.88
CA GLN A 222 31.38 0.32 6.13
C GLN A 222 30.65 0.20 4.79
N PHE A 223 29.97 -0.92 4.56
CA PHE A 223 29.13 -1.14 3.38
C PHE A 223 27.69 -0.72 3.72
N GLY A 224 27.27 0.42 3.20
CA GLY A 224 25.92 0.97 3.42
C GLY A 224 25.55 1.23 4.87
N GLY A 225 24.27 1.12 5.18
CA GLY A 225 23.69 1.33 6.49
C GLY A 225 23.65 2.79 6.92
N ARG A 226 23.34 3.04 8.19
CA ARG A 226 23.09 4.37 8.70
C ARG A 226 24.37 5.21 8.88
N VAL A 227 24.27 6.48 8.50
CA VAL A 227 25.30 7.53 8.59
C VAL A 227 24.70 8.81 9.20
N ASN A 228 25.56 9.75 9.57
CA ASN A 228 25.20 11.04 10.18
C ASN A 228 25.51 12.21 9.25
N SER A 229 24.81 13.33 9.43
CA SER A 229 25.06 14.56 8.67
C SER A 229 26.50 15.06 8.91
N GLY A 230 27.32 15.06 7.85
CA GLY A 230 28.74 15.41 7.90
C GLY A 230 29.72 14.25 8.08
N ASP A 231 29.25 13.00 8.11
CA ASP A 231 30.13 11.83 8.00
C ASP A 231 30.83 11.80 6.63
N ASN A 232 32.08 11.33 6.63
CA ASN A 232 32.98 11.44 5.48
C ASN A 232 33.00 10.12 4.70
N ILE A 233 32.17 10.02 3.66
CA ILE A 233 32.17 8.91 2.71
C ILE A 233 33.38 9.04 1.77
N SER A 234 34.10 7.94 1.57
CA SER A 234 35.21 7.85 0.62
C SER A 234 35.35 6.44 0.06
N PHE A 235 36.08 6.28 -1.04
CA PHE A 235 36.30 4.97 -1.66
C PHE A 235 37.73 4.49 -1.48
N PHE A 236 37.89 3.18 -1.32
CA PHE A 236 39.16 2.48 -1.47
C PHE A 236 38.99 1.27 -2.41
N ALA A 237 40.08 0.81 -3.01
CA ALA A 237 40.09 -0.43 -3.77
C ALA A 237 41.25 -1.31 -3.30
N SER A 238 40.92 -2.55 -2.91
CA SER A 238 41.93 -3.60 -2.71
C SER A 238 42.59 -3.88 -4.06
N ALA A 239 43.88 -3.54 -4.18
CA ALA A 239 44.56 -3.33 -5.45
C ALA A 239 44.42 -4.47 -6.47
N SER A 240 44.40 -4.11 -7.75
CA SER A 240 44.50 -5.04 -8.86
C SER A 240 45.85 -5.77 -8.83
N THR A 241 45.81 -7.11 -8.81
CA THR A 241 47.01 -7.95 -8.86
C THR A 241 47.40 -8.20 -10.32
N SER A 242 48.32 -7.40 -10.85
CA SER A 242 48.82 -7.56 -12.21
C SER A 242 49.91 -8.64 -12.28
N PHE A 243 49.60 -9.78 -12.89
CA PHE A 243 50.54 -10.90 -13.03
C PHE A 243 51.58 -10.68 -14.14
N SER A 244 52.85 -10.73 -13.75
CA SER A 244 54.01 -10.68 -14.64
C SER A 244 54.68 -12.05 -14.76
N THR A 245 55.08 -12.47 -15.96
CA THR A 245 55.72 -13.79 -16.17
C THR A 245 57.16 -13.80 -15.64
N VAL A 246 57.42 -14.64 -14.65
CA VAL A 246 58.73 -14.86 -14.00
C VAL A 246 59.49 -16.02 -14.64
N LEU A 247 58.80 -17.10 -15.00
CA LEU A 247 59.32 -18.19 -15.84
C LEU A 247 58.34 -18.41 -17.00
N PRO A 248 58.73 -18.17 -18.27
CA PRO A 248 57.82 -18.30 -19.39
C PRO A 248 57.62 -19.76 -19.82
N ARG A 249 56.46 -20.02 -20.42
CA ARG A 249 56.16 -21.24 -21.20
C ARG A 249 57.23 -21.54 -22.24
N GLY A 250 57.43 -22.81 -22.56
CA GLY A 250 58.43 -23.27 -23.50
C GLY A 250 59.87 -23.03 -23.03
N SER A 251 60.09 -22.87 -21.72
CA SER A 251 61.41 -22.66 -21.11
C SER A 251 62.36 -23.84 -21.33
N VAL A 252 63.65 -23.63 -21.11
CA VAL A 252 64.64 -24.73 -21.11
C VAL A 252 64.58 -25.44 -19.76
N TRP A 253 64.34 -26.75 -19.80
CA TRP A 253 64.37 -27.62 -18.62
C TRP A 253 65.48 -28.65 -18.75
N LYS A 254 66.14 -28.90 -17.63
CA LYS A 254 66.98 -30.06 -17.36
C LYS A 254 66.08 -31.24 -17.03
N TYR A 255 66.33 -32.42 -17.58
CA TYR A 255 65.44 -33.58 -17.42
C TYR A 255 66.16 -34.92 -17.28
N LEU A 256 65.50 -35.86 -16.58
CA LEU A 256 65.95 -37.23 -16.36
C LEU A 256 64.83 -38.22 -16.68
N ASP A 257 65.07 -39.02 -17.71
CA ASP A 257 64.12 -39.89 -18.42
C ASP A 257 64.55 -41.37 -18.39
N ASN A 258 65.15 -41.80 -17.28
CA ASN A 258 65.77 -43.12 -17.12
C ASN A 258 65.09 -44.03 -16.08
N GLY A 259 63.97 -43.59 -15.50
CA GLY A 259 63.20 -44.33 -14.50
C GLY A 259 63.92 -44.61 -13.17
N SER A 260 65.04 -43.95 -12.90
CA SER A 260 65.79 -44.16 -11.66
C SER A 260 65.26 -43.30 -10.51
N ASN A 261 64.95 -43.92 -9.38
CA ASN A 261 64.48 -43.25 -8.16
C ASN A 261 65.50 -42.20 -7.67
N GLN A 262 65.15 -40.91 -7.76
CA GLN A 262 65.98 -39.79 -7.30
C GLN A 262 65.80 -39.44 -5.82
N GLY A 263 64.88 -40.10 -5.11
CA GLY A 263 64.48 -39.72 -3.75
C GLY A 263 63.91 -38.30 -3.69
N THR A 264 64.23 -37.55 -2.65
CA THR A 264 63.84 -36.13 -2.51
C THR A 264 64.96 -35.16 -2.86
N ALA A 265 66.23 -35.53 -2.64
CA ALA A 265 67.39 -34.63 -2.69
C ALA A 265 67.68 -34.00 -4.06
N TRP A 266 67.03 -34.48 -5.13
CA TRP A 266 67.06 -33.77 -6.41
C TRP A 266 66.37 -32.40 -6.30
N ARG A 267 65.22 -32.32 -5.63
CA ARG A 267 64.33 -31.13 -5.54
C ARG A 267 65.01 -29.88 -4.97
N ASP A 268 66.10 -30.06 -4.23
CA ASP A 268 66.86 -28.99 -3.57
C ASP A 268 67.65 -28.11 -4.57
N PRO A 269 67.87 -26.81 -4.27
CA PRO A 269 68.68 -25.93 -5.12
C PRO A 269 70.16 -26.33 -5.25
N GLY A 270 70.69 -27.11 -4.30
CA GLY A 270 72.10 -27.53 -4.27
C GLY A 270 72.43 -28.81 -5.06
N PHE A 271 71.47 -29.36 -5.82
CA PHE A 271 71.64 -30.64 -6.52
C PHE A 271 72.43 -30.50 -7.84
N ASP A 272 73.43 -31.37 -8.04
CA ASP A 272 74.24 -31.42 -9.26
C ASP A 272 73.50 -32.14 -10.40
N ASP A 273 72.80 -31.34 -11.22
CA ASP A 273 72.13 -31.82 -12.44
C ASP A 273 73.03 -31.83 -13.69
N SER A 274 74.34 -31.60 -13.57
CA SER A 274 75.23 -31.43 -14.73
C SER A 274 75.17 -32.60 -15.71
N SER A 275 74.88 -33.81 -15.21
CA SER A 275 74.68 -35.05 -15.96
C SER A 275 73.31 -35.23 -16.63
N TRP A 276 72.30 -34.43 -16.26
CA TRP A 276 70.95 -34.48 -16.82
C TRP A 276 70.92 -33.85 -18.22
N LYS A 277 70.04 -34.38 -19.08
CA LYS A 277 69.77 -33.84 -20.44
C LYS A 277 69.09 -32.47 -20.32
N SER A 278 69.08 -31.69 -21.40
CA SER A 278 68.34 -30.42 -21.45
C SER A 278 67.62 -30.23 -22.79
N GLY A 279 66.44 -29.61 -22.73
CA GLY A 279 65.63 -29.29 -23.90
C GLY A 279 64.60 -28.21 -23.57
N ARG A 280 63.86 -27.74 -24.59
CA ARG A 280 62.75 -26.80 -24.39
C ARG A 280 61.46 -27.54 -24.13
N ALA A 281 60.64 -27.01 -23.22
CA ALA A 281 59.24 -27.38 -23.16
C ALA A 281 58.51 -26.97 -24.47
N GLU A 282 57.42 -27.62 -24.86
CA GLU A 282 56.80 -28.80 -24.23
C GLU A 282 57.71 -30.04 -24.27
N LEU A 283 57.87 -30.74 -23.15
CA LEU A 283 58.67 -31.98 -23.05
C LEU A 283 57.76 -33.18 -22.88
N GLY A 284 58.01 -34.26 -23.64
CA GLY A 284 57.13 -35.43 -23.56
C GLY A 284 57.46 -36.55 -24.54
N TYR A 285 56.51 -37.44 -24.78
CA TYR A 285 56.53 -38.39 -25.88
C TYR A 285 55.11 -38.73 -26.35
N GLY A 286 54.99 -39.44 -27.47
CA GLY A 286 53.69 -39.86 -28.04
C GLY A 286 53.25 -38.94 -29.19
N ASP A 287 53.32 -37.64 -28.93
CA ASP A 287 52.69 -36.59 -29.74
C ASP A 287 53.73 -35.57 -30.28
N THR A 288 53.32 -34.34 -30.59
CA THR A 288 54.17 -33.31 -31.25
C THR A 288 55.01 -32.47 -30.28
N GLN A 289 55.61 -33.08 -29.24
CA GLN A 289 56.37 -32.33 -28.23
C GLN A 289 57.67 -31.71 -28.78
N VAL A 290 58.07 -30.57 -28.20
CA VAL A 290 59.26 -29.79 -28.61
C VAL A 290 60.56 -30.51 -28.23
N THR A 291 60.58 -31.20 -27.08
CA THR A 291 61.67 -32.09 -26.68
C THR A 291 61.13 -33.47 -26.35
N THR A 292 61.49 -34.48 -27.16
CA THR A 292 61.16 -35.87 -26.85
C THR A 292 61.99 -36.42 -25.69
N VAL A 293 61.33 -37.05 -24.71
CA VAL A 293 61.95 -37.72 -23.56
C VAL A 293 61.76 -39.25 -23.64
N GLY A 294 62.65 -40.02 -23.02
CA GLY A 294 62.61 -41.49 -23.07
C GLY A 294 61.63 -42.13 -22.08
N PHE A 295 60.77 -43.02 -22.57
CA PHE A 295 59.91 -43.87 -21.72
C PHE A 295 60.57 -45.18 -21.24
N GLY A 296 61.81 -45.45 -21.66
CA GLY A 296 62.53 -46.70 -21.37
C GLY A 296 62.44 -47.75 -22.48
N PRO A 297 62.96 -48.97 -22.24
CA PRO A 297 63.15 -49.98 -23.29
C PRO A 297 61.91 -50.81 -23.65
N ASN A 298 60.77 -50.58 -22.99
CA ASN A 298 59.54 -51.35 -23.19
C ASN A 298 58.31 -50.43 -23.24
N SER A 299 57.65 -50.35 -24.40
CA SER A 299 56.45 -49.53 -24.61
C SER A 299 55.22 -49.99 -23.83
N SER A 300 55.22 -51.22 -23.29
CA SER A 300 54.16 -51.77 -22.43
C SER A 300 54.56 -51.90 -20.96
N ASN A 301 55.71 -51.34 -20.58
CA ASN A 301 56.14 -51.13 -19.19
C ASN A 301 57.08 -49.93 -19.16
N LYS A 302 56.51 -48.74 -19.38
CA LYS A 302 57.18 -47.45 -19.40
C LYS A 302 57.64 -47.03 -17.99
N TYR A 303 58.55 -46.07 -17.93
CA TYR A 303 58.97 -45.46 -16.65
C TYR A 303 57.86 -44.58 -16.09
N VAL A 304 57.36 -44.92 -14.89
CA VAL A 304 56.25 -44.20 -14.23
C VAL A 304 56.56 -42.70 -14.07
N THR A 305 57.74 -42.36 -13.56
CA THR A 305 58.14 -40.97 -13.27
C THR A 305 59.20 -40.45 -14.25
N THR A 306 59.00 -39.24 -14.76
CA THR A 306 60.03 -38.42 -15.44
C THR A 306 60.27 -37.15 -14.63
N TYR A 307 61.54 -36.77 -14.46
CA TYR A 307 61.92 -35.62 -13.63
C TYR A 307 62.38 -34.44 -14.47
N PHE A 308 61.97 -33.23 -14.09
CA PHE A 308 62.30 -31.96 -14.72
C PHE A 308 62.79 -30.94 -13.69
N ARG A 309 63.72 -30.07 -14.06
CA ARG A 309 64.13 -28.90 -13.26
C ARG A 309 64.62 -27.74 -14.11
N THR A 310 64.53 -26.54 -13.58
CA THR A 310 65.22 -25.38 -14.14
C THR A 310 65.49 -24.34 -13.06
N THR A 311 66.28 -23.33 -13.41
CA THR A 311 66.60 -22.20 -12.53
C THR A 311 66.21 -20.89 -13.18
N PHE A 312 65.80 -19.92 -12.37
CA PHE A 312 65.40 -18.60 -12.81
C PHE A 312 65.77 -17.56 -11.75
N ASP A 313 66.10 -16.34 -12.18
CA ASP A 313 66.54 -15.28 -11.29
C ASP A 313 65.40 -14.30 -11.00
N VAL A 314 65.17 -14.02 -9.71
CA VAL A 314 64.23 -13.00 -9.22
C VAL A 314 65.05 -11.80 -8.76
N ALA A 315 64.96 -10.68 -9.49
CA ALA A 315 65.74 -9.48 -9.17
C ALA A 315 65.38 -8.89 -7.80
N ASP A 316 64.08 -8.80 -7.51
CA ASP A 316 63.54 -8.44 -6.20
C ASP A 316 62.19 -9.15 -6.02
N LYS A 317 62.04 -9.93 -4.94
CA LYS A 317 60.77 -10.60 -4.63
C LYS A 317 59.73 -9.69 -3.98
N SER A 318 60.15 -8.54 -3.43
CA SER A 318 59.23 -7.53 -2.89
C SER A 318 58.61 -6.62 -3.96
N ALA A 319 58.89 -6.90 -5.24
CA ALA A 319 58.07 -6.42 -6.36
C ALA A 319 56.79 -7.24 -6.56
N PHE A 320 56.64 -8.38 -5.88
CA PHE A 320 55.47 -9.25 -5.95
C PHE A 320 54.79 -9.34 -4.58
N GLU A 321 53.47 -9.48 -4.57
CA GLU A 321 52.67 -9.81 -3.37
C GLU A 321 52.04 -11.22 -3.47
N SER A 322 51.90 -11.76 -4.70
CA SER A 322 51.46 -13.15 -4.94
C SER A 322 52.36 -13.86 -5.95
N LEU A 323 52.25 -15.19 -6.01
CA LEU A 323 52.98 -16.04 -6.94
C LEU A 323 52.04 -17.13 -7.46
N GLN A 324 52.02 -17.39 -8.76
CA GLN A 324 51.14 -18.38 -9.41
C GLN A 324 51.94 -19.31 -10.32
N VAL A 325 51.72 -20.63 -10.20
CA VAL A 325 52.13 -21.63 -11.20
C VAL A 325 50.99 -21.86 -12.18
N ARG A 326 51.31 -21.99 -13.46
CA ARG A 326 50.42 -22.57 -14.48
C ARG A 326 51.12 -23.79 -15.07
N LEU A 327 50.50 -24.97 -15.00
CA LEU A 327 51.12 -26.26 -15.28
C LEU A 327 50.33 -27.05 -16.33
N GLN A 328 50.97 -27.41 -17.44
CA GLN A 328 50.50 -28.44 -18.36
C GLN A 328 51.12 -29.79 -17.95
N ARG A 329 50.32 -30.85 -17.88
CA ARG A 329 50.73 -32.18 -17.39
C ARG A 329 49.95 -33.31 -18.05
N ASP A 330 50.63 -34.43 -18.23
CA ASP A 330 50.02 -35.74 -18.50
C ASP A 330 50.94 -36.85 -17.93
N ASP A 331 50.47 -37.81 -17.12
CA ASP A 331 49.09 -37.93 -16.62
C ASP A 331 48.88 -37.07 -15.35
N GLY A 332 49.86 -37.07 -14.44
CA GLY A 332 49.84 -36.41 -13.13
C GLY A 332 51.19 -35.76 -12.78
N ALA A 333 51.19 -34.82 -11.83
CA ALA A 333 52.36 -33.98 -11.55
C ALA A 333 52.49 -33.54 -10.09
N VAL A 334 53.72 -33.31 -9.65
CA VAL A 334 54.04 -32.59 -8.40
C VAL A 334 55.15 -31.57 -8.64
N VAL A 335 54.93 -30.33 -8.18
CA VAL A 335 55.80 -29.17 -8.40
C VAL A 335 56.45 -28.73 -7.09
N TYR A 336 57.76 -28.50 -7.15
CA TYR A 336 58.61 -28.11 -6.04
C TYR A 336 59.35 -26.80 -6.36
N LEU A 337 59.31 -25.83 -5.44
CA LEU A 337 60.09 -24.60 -5.48
C LEU A 337 61.05 -24.57 -4.30
N ASN A 338 62.35 -24.44 -4.59
CA ASN A 338 63.43 -24.42 -3.61
C ASN A 338 63.39 -25.60 -2.61
N GLY A 339 63.07 -26.80 -3.11
CA GLY A 339 62.94 -28.05 -2.33
C GLY A 339 61.60 -28.25 -1.61
N GLN A 340 60.71 -27.25 -1.60
CA GLN A 340 59.38 -27.32 -0.95
C GLN A 340 58.28 -27.63 -1.97
N GLU A 341 57.30 -28.47 -1.61
CA GLU A 341 56.13 -28.72 -2.47
C GLU A 341 55.24 -27.48 -2.53
N ILE A 342 54.78 -27.12 -3.74
CA ILE A 342 53.96 -25.92 -3.97
C ILE A 342 52.71 -26.14 -4.82
N ALA A 343 52.67 -27.17 -5.66
CA ALA A 343 51.48 -27.54 -6.43
C ALA A 343 51.46 -29.04 -6.74
N ARG A 344 50.26 -29.60 -6.93
CA ARG A 344 50.02 -31.03 -7.19
C ARG A 344 48.79 -31.16 -8.10
N SER A 345 48.91 -31.91 -9.20
CA SER A 345 47.82 -32.11 -10.18
C SER A 345 47.66 -33.59 -10.50
N SER A 346 46.44 -34.12 -10.46
CA SER A 346 46.12 -35.54 -10.72
C SER A 346 47.00 -36.58 -10.02
N MET A 347 47.48 -36.28 -8.81
CA MET A 347 48.25 -37.21 -7.96
C MET A 347 47.48 -37.52 -6.66
N PRO A 348 47.55 -38.77 -6.14
CA PRO A 348 46.85 -39.14 -4.92
C PRO A 348 47.35 -38.36 -3.69
N GLY A 349 46.54 -38.30 -2.63
CA GLY A 349 46.94 -37.67 -1.36
C GLY A 349 48.09 -38.39 -0.65
N GLY A 350 48.84 -37.65 0.17
CA GLY A 350 49.94 -38.19 0.98
C GLY A 350 51.30 -38.22 0.27
N THR A 351 52.19 -39.13 0.69
CA THR A 351 53.59 -39.18 0.26
C THR A 351 53.76 -39.81 -1.12
N ILE A 352 54.12 -39.00 -2.12
CA ILE A 352 54.44 -39.46 -3.47
C ILE A 352 55.82 -40.13 -3.52
N ARG A 353 55.96 -41.15 -4.37
CA ARG A 353 57.18 -41.92 -4.63
C ARG A 353 57.33 -42.12 -6.14
N PHE A 354 58.54 -42.42 -6.62
CA PHE A 354 58.82 -42.64 -8.04
C PHE A 354 58.04 -43.82 -8.69
N ASP A 355 57.45 -44.68 -7.86
CA ASP A 355 56.62 -45.84 -8.21
C ASP A 355 55.12 -45.61 -7.93
N THR A 356 54.72 -44.38 -7.56
CA THR A 356 53.32 -43.93 -7.45
C THR A 356 52.82 -43.52 -8.84
N PHE A 357 51.68 -44.05 -9.27
CA PHE A 357 50.98 -43.60 -10.48
C PHE A 357 50.12 -42.36 -10.21
N ALA A 358 49.77 -41.62 -11.26
CA ALA A 358 48.73 -40.60 -11.23
C ALA A 358 47.38 -41.19 -10.81
N ALA A 359 46.53 -40.37 -10.20
CA ALA A 359 45.22 -40.78 -9.68
C ALA A 359 44.17 -40.99 -10.78
N GLN A 360 44.34 -40.33 -11.93
CA GLN A 360 43.48 -40.37 -13.10
C GLN A 360 44.35 -40.31 -14.36
N VAL A 361 43.78 -40.78 -15.48
CA VAL A 361 44.38 -40.68 -16.82
C VAL A 361 44.09 -39.28 -17.38
N ALA A 362 45.08 -38.61 -17.98
CA ALA A 362 44.82 -37.37 -18.74
C ALA A 362 44.07 -37.69 -20.05
N GLY A 363 43.28 -36.74 -20.56
CA GLY A 363 42.41 -37.01 -21.71
C GLY A 363 41.96 -35.77 -22.48
N GLY A 364 42.43 -35.61 -23.71
CA GLY A 364 42.02 -34.58 -24.67
C GLY A 364 42.30 -33.14 -24.21
N GLY A 365 41.28 -32.47 -23.65
CA GLY A 365 41.43 -31.10 -23.16
C GLY A 365 42.48 -30.99 -22.04
N ASP A 366 42.54 -32.01 -21.17
CA ASP A 366 43.44 -32.08 -20.02
C ASP A 366 44.93 -32.02 -20.41
N GLU A 367 45.30 -32.72 -21.49
CA GLU A 367 46.69 -32.88 -21.98
C GLU A 367 47.31 -31.54 -22.45
N THR A 368 46.45 -30.59 -22.83
CA THR A 368 46.83 -29.26 -23.37
C THR A 368 46.48 -28.11 -22.43
N THR A 369 45.80 -28.39 -21.31
CA THR A 369 45.35 -27.37 -20.35
C THR A 369 46.46 -27.00 -19.38
N PHE A 370 46.56 -25.70 -19.07
CA PHE A 370 47.46 -25.17 -18.05
C PHE A 370 46.68 -24.94 -16.75
N PHE A 371 46.74 -25.91 -15.84
CA PHE A 371 46.13 -25.84 -14.51
C PHE A 371 46.84 -24.80 -13.63
N GLU A 372 46.07 -23.93 -12.97
CA GLU A 372 46.60 -22.80 -12.21
C GLU A 372 46.62 -23.10 -10.70
N PHE A 373 47.69 -22.68 -10.02
CA PHE A 373 47.91 -22.90 -8.60
C PHE A 373 48.54 -21.65 -7.98
N ASP A 374 47.89 -21.07 -6.98
CA ASP A 374 48.48 -20.01 -6.17
C ASP A 374 49.52 -20.59 -5.19
N VAL A 375 50.60 -19.84 -4.99
CA VAL A 375 51.79 -20.28 -4.26
C VAL A 375 52.16 -19.25 -3.19
N ASP A 376 52.46 -19.75 -1.99
CA ASP A 376 53.08 -19.01 -0.90
C ASP A 376 54.36 -18.28 -1.37
N LEU A 377 54.28 -16.95 -1.47
CA LEU A 377 55.39 -16.08 -1.89
C LEU A 377 56.62 -16.19 -0.97
N ALA A 378 56.47 -16.67 0.27
CA ALA A 378 57.60 -16.92 1.16
C ALA A 378 58.53 -18.03 0.63
N ARG A 379 58.07 -18.88 -0.29
CA ARG A 379 58.89 -19.89 -0.99
C ARG A 379 59.86 -19.29 -2.01
N LEU A 380 59.58 -18.07 -2.48
CA LEU A 380 60.43 -17.33 -3.41
C LEU A 380 61.59 -16.61 -2.68
N GLN A 381 62.74 -16.51 -3.34
CA GLN A 381 63.95 -15.87 -2.81
C GLN A 381 64.50 -14.83 -3.80
N ASN A 382 65.28 -13.86 -3.32
CA ASN A 382 65.99 -12.92 -4.22
C ASN A 382 67.21 -13.62 -4.83
N GLY A 383 67.45 -13.40 -6.12
CA GLY A 383 68.44 -14.13 -6.91
C GLY A 383 67.90 -15.44 -7.47
N THR A 384 68.77 -16.43 -7.62
CA THR A 384 68.47 -17.68 -8.30
C THR A 384 67.56 -18.59 -7.47
N ASN A 385 66.42 -18.96 -8.04
CA ASN A 385 65.49 -19.95 -7.51
C ASN A 385 65.56 -21.23 -8.35
N THR A 386 65.25 -22.38 -7.75
CA THR A 386 65.17 -23.67 -8.43
C THR A 386 63.72 -24.18 -8.38
N ILE A 387 63.14 -24.43 -9.56
CA ILE A 387 61.85 -25.11 -9.68
C ILE A 387 62.05 -26.50 -10.30
N ALA A 388 61.32 -27.48 -9.78
CA ALA A 388 61.50 -28.89 -10.09
C ALA A 388 60.14 -29.59 -10.14
N VAL A 389 59.92 -30.45 -11.13
CA VAL A 389 58.64 -31.13 -11.37
C VAL A 389 58.88 -32.61 -11.58
N GLU A 390 58.08 -33.46 -10.94
CA GLU A 390 57.97 -34.88 -11.28
C GLU A 390 56.64 -35.13 -11.98
N ILE A 391 56.70 -35.69 -13.18
CA ILE A 391 55.54 -36.11 -13.98
C ILE A 391 55.41 -37.61 -13.86
N HIS A 392 54.20 -38.07 -13.56
CA HIS A 392 53.85 -39.45 -13.31
C HIS A 392 52.78 -39.90 -14.31
N GLN A 393 52.96 -41.07 -14.92
CA GLN A 393 51.87 -41.73 -15.66
C GLN A 393 50.82 -42.31 -14.71
N ALA A 394 49.59 -42.50 -15.20
CA ALA A 394 48.49 -43.19 -14.52
C ALA A 394 48.61 -44.72 -14.64
N ASN A 395 49.32 -45.20 -15.65
CA ASN A 395 49.54 -46.63 -15.89
C ASN A 395 50.85 -46.88 -16.66
N ALA A 396 51.40 -48.09 -16.56
CA ALA A 396 52.71 -48.43 -17.15
C ALA A 396 52.69 -48.59 -18.70
N ASN A 397 51.57 -48.29 -19.35
CA ASN A 397 51.38 -48.41 -20.80
C ASN A 397 50.66 -47.17 -21.40
N SER A 398 50.74 -46.00 -20.75
CA SER A 398 50.19 -44.76 -21.30
C SER A 398 50.77 -44.48 -22.69
N SER A 399 50.02 -43.83 -23.57
CA SER A 399 50.49 -43.48 -24.94
C SER A 399 51.65 -42.49 -24.87
N ASP A 400 51.56 -41.55 -23.94
CA ASP A 400 52.19 -40.23 -23.91
C ASP A 400 52.69 -39.87 -22.49
N ILE A 401 53.40 -38.73 -22.42
CA ILE A 401 53.40 -37.77 -21.31
C ILE A 401 53.57 -36.38 -21.92
N SER A 402 53.09 -35.33 -21.24
CA SER A 402 53.33 -33.92 -21.59
C SER A 402 53.74 -33.09 -20.37
N PHE A 403 54.52 -32.03 -20.61
CA PHE A 403 54.96 -31.07 -19.60
C PHE A 403 55.39 -29.71 -20.19
N ASP A 404 54.76 -28.65 -19.70
CA ASP A 404 55.27 -27.27 -19.71
C ASP A 404 54.78 -26.54 -18.44
N LEU A 405 55.48 -25.48 -18.04
CA LEU A 405 55.14 -24.71 -16.84
C LEU A 405 55.48 -23.23 -17.02
N GLU A 406 54.53 -22.38 -16.63
CA GLU A 406 54.69 -20.94 -16.45
C GLU A 406 54.70 -20.60 -14.96
N LEU A 407 55.55 -19.66 -14.54
CA LEU A 407 55.51 -19.07 -13.19
C LEU A 407 55.27 -17.57 -13.34
N ARG A 408 54.38 -16.99 -12.51
CA ARG A 408 53.98 -15.59 -12.57
C ARG A 408 54.04 -14.94 -11.19
N GLY A 409 54.63 -13.75 -11.09
CA GLY A 409 54.61 -12.91 -9.90
C GLY A 409 53.53 -11.84 -10.03
N GLY A 410 52.57 -11.82 -9.10
CA GLY A 410 51.53 -10.81 -9.01
C GLY A 410 52.08 -9.53 -8.40
N THR A 411 52.09 -8.45 -9.17
CA THR A 411 52.53 -7.12 -8.74
C THR A 411 51.34 -6.32 -8.22
N PHE A 412 51.51 -5.64 -7.09
CA PHE A 412 50.52 -4.73 -6.50
C PHE A 412 50.54 -3.40 -7.24
N ASN A 413 49.40 -2.94 -7.75
CA ASN A 413 49.26 -1.61 -8.34
C ASN A 413 48.76 -0.59 -7.28
N PRO A 414 49.64 0.23 -6.65
CA PRO A 414 49.24 1.20 -5.63
C PRO A 414 48.44 2.37 -6.21
N SER A 415 48.58 2.65 -7.51
CA SER A 415 47.68 3.51 -8.25
C SER A 415 46.49 2.69 -8.73
N GLY A 416 45.56 2.44 -7.80
CA GLY A 416 44.22 2.00 -8.18
C GLY A 416 43.66 2.94 -9.26
N GLY A 417 42.97 2.36 -10.23
CA GLY A 417 42.43 3.06 -11.39
C GLY A 417 41.36 4.12 -11.07
N SER A 418 40.74 4.67 -12.10
CA SER A 418 39.70 5.71 -11.92
C SER A 418 38.43 5.10 -11.34
N ILE A 419 38.03 5.56 -10.15
CA ILE A 419 36.73 5.22 -9.54
C ILE A 419 35.70 6.23 -10.05
N TYR A 420 34.59 5.72 -10.57
CA TYR A 420 33.41 6.49 -10.96
C TYR A 420 32.24 6.06 -10.10
N TYR A 421 31.46 7.02 -9.62
CA TYR A 421 30.34 6.76 -8.72
C TYR A 421 29.13 7.66 -9.00
N THR A 422 27.97 7.24 -8.52
CA THR A 422 26.69 7.96 -8.59
C THR A 422 26.04 7.94 -7.19
N THR A 423 25.01 8.76 -6.97
CA THR A 423 24.31 8.89 -5.67
C THR A 423 22.79 8.81 -5.81
N ASP A 424 22.33 8.19 -6.89
CA ASP A 424 20.92 8.09 -7.32
C ASP A 424 20.54 6.65 -7.72
N GLY A 425 21.40 5.66 -7.43
CA GLY A 425 21.21 4.27 -7.83
C GLY A 425 21.44 3.96 -9.32
N SER A 426 21.82 4.93 -10.16
CA SER A 426 22.17 4.67 -11.56
C SER A 426 23.54 3.97 -11.70
N ASP A 427 23.76 3.19 -12.75
CA ASP A 427 25.09 2.60 -13.01
C ASP A 427 26.06 3.69 -13.52
N PRO A 428 27.27 3.85 -12.92
CA PRO A 428 28.31 4.74 -13.47
C PRO A 428 28.75 4.43 -14.91
N LEU A 429 28.36 3.29 -15.48
CA LEU A 429 28.75 2.77 -16.79
C LEU A 429 27.53 2.32 -17.61
N LEU A 430 27.30 2.96 -18.76
CA LEU A 430 26.18 2.63 -19.65
C LEU A 430 26.33 1.23 -20.29
N PRO A 431 25.23 0.62 -20.77
CA PRO A 431 25.28 -0.64 -21.52
C PRO A 431 26.27 -0.62 -22.70
N SER A 432 26.40 0.52 -23.41
CA SER A 432 27.37 0.71 -24.49
C SER A 432 28.84 0.54 -24.07
N GLY A 433 29.15 0.70 -22.79
CA GLY A 433 30.51 0.78 -22.25
C GLY A 433 31.06 2.21 -22.13
N ASP A 434 30.26 3.22 -22.45
CA ASP A 434 30.55 4.63 -22.17
C ASP A 434 30.21 5.00 -20.71
N ILE A 435 30.92 5.97 -20.14
CA ILE A 435 30.66 6.48 -18.78
C ILE A 435 29.28 7.17 -18.76
N SER A 436 28.49 6.92 -17.70
CA SER A 436 27.17 7.56 -17.53
C SER A 436 27.30 9.09 -17.38
N PRO A 437 26.38 9.92 -17.94
CA PRO A 437 26.40 11.37 -17.76
C PRO A 437 26.37 11.81 -16.30
N ASP A 438 25.74 11.00 -15.44
CA ASP A 438 25.50 11.26 -14.02
C ASP A 438 26.66 10.74 -13.14
N ALA A 439 27.64 10.05 -13.73
CA ALA A 439 28.79 9.49 -13.03
C ALA A 439 29.86 10.54 -12.68
N VAL A 440 30.17 10.66 -11.39
CA VAL A 440 31.22 11.50 -10.84
C VAL A 440 32.54 10.73 -10.78
N LEU A 441 33.60 11.30 -11.38
CA LEU A 441 34.97 10.81 -11.18
C LEU A 441 35.45 11.16 -9.78
N TYR A 442 35.76 10.14 -8.97
CA TYR A 442 36.27 10.32 -7.61
C TYR A 442 37.67 10.94 -7.62
N ASP A 443 37.83 12.08 -6.94
CA ASP A 443 39.07 12.88 -6.98
C ASP A 443 40.08 12.55 -5.86
N GLY A 444 39.78 11.52 -5.05
CA GLY A 444 40.61 11.05 -3.95
C GLY A 444 40.38 11.76 -2.62
N LYS A 445 39.38 12.64 -2.49
CA LYS A 445 38.95 13.23 -1.21
C LYS A 445 37.60 12.68 -0.75
N PRO A 446 37.37 12.53 0.57
CA PRO A 446 36.05 12.25 1.09
C PRO A 446 35.02 13.35 0.78
N PHE A 447 33.76 12.95 0.73
CA PHE A 447 32.57 13.80 0.58
C PHE A 447 31.52 13.41 1.63
N SER A 448 30.42 14.15 1.71
CA SER A 448 29.30 13.86 2.62
C SER A 448 28.00 13.80 1.82
N LEU A 449 27.04 12.99 2.28
CA LEU A 449 25.66 13.02 1.78
C LEU A 449 24.85 14.13 2.47
N ASP A 450 23.77 14.55 1.80
CA ASP A 450 22.78 15.52 2.27
C ASP A 450 21.37 14.92 2.46
N ARG A 451 21.15 13.67 2.01
CA ARG A 451 19.96 12.83 2.22
C ARG A 451 20.31 11.34 2.11
N THR A 452 19.37 10.43 2.39
CA THR A 452 19.54 8.99 2.08
C THR A 452 19.81 8.79 0.59
N ALA A 453 20.79 7.94 0.26
CA ALA A 453 21.22 7.73 -1.13
C ALA A 453 21.70 6.29 -1.40
N VAL A 454 21.29 5.75 -2.55
CA VAL A 454 21.87 4.54 -3.15
C VAL A 454 23.16 4.95 -3.87
N LEU A 455 24.29 4.50 -3.34
CA LEU A 455 25.62 4.81 -3.86
C LEU A 455 26.11 3.64 -4.72
N ASN A 456 26.21 3.83 -6.04
CA ASN A 456 26.87 2.88 -6.93
C ASN A 456 28.28 3.35 -7.27
N ALA A 457 29.25 2.43 -7.37
CA ALA A 457 30.60 2.74 -7.84
C ALA A 457 31.26 1.61 -8.64
N ARG A 458 32.06 1.98 -9.64
CA ARG A 458 32.92 1.08 -10.43
C ARG A 458 34.35 1.62 -10.50
N LEU A 459 35.32 0.72 -10.62
CA LEU A 459 36.75 1.00 -10.81
C LEU A 459 37.16 0.67 -12.26
N PHE A 460 37.94 1.54 -12.89
CA PHE A 460 38.51 1.29 -14.22
C PHE A 460 40.05 1.22 -14.18
N ASP A 461 40.61 0.03 -14.38
CA ASP A 461 42.04 -0.24 -14.53
C ASP A 461 42.28 -1.19 -15.72
N ASN A 462 42.33 -0.63 -16.93
CA ASN A 462 42.41 -1.34 -18.23
C ASN A 462 41.18 -2.21 -18.58
N GLU A 463 40.50 -2.77 -17.59
CA GLU A 463 39.13 -3.30 -17.62
C GLU A 463 38.28 -2.64 -16.52
N TRP A 464 36.95 -2.72 -16.64
CA TRP A 464 36.03 -2.28 -15.60
C TRP A 464 35.85 -3.37 -14.54
N SER A 465 35.74 -2.96 -13.28
CA SER A 465 35.26 -3.81 -12.19
C SER A 465 33.77 -4.11 -12.32
N THR A 466 33.32 -5.04 -11.50
CA THR A 466 31.90 -5.12 -11.12
C THR A 466 31.46 -3.83 -10.41
N ILE A 467 30.16 -3.58 -10.41
CA ILE A 467 29.53 -2.55 -9.60
C ILE A 467 29.63 -2.94 -8.11
N THR A 468 29.86 -1.97 -7.24
CA THR A 468 29.43 -2.04 -5.85
C THR A 468 28.24 -1.09 -5.70
N SER A 469 27.21 -1.53 -4.99
CA SER A 469 26.01 -0.75 -4.65
C SER A 469 25.82 -0.85 -3.15
N ALA A 470 25.46 0.25 -2.48
CA ALA A 470 25.02 0.21 -1.10
C ALA A 470 24.13 1.41 -0.73
N ASP A 471 23.11 1.15 0.08
CA ASP A 471 22.22 2.16 0.64
C ASP A 471 22.87 2.85 1.83
N PHE A 472 23.01 4.17 1.79
CA PHE A 472 23.47 4.96 2.93
C PHE A 472 22.32 5.77 3.50
N LEU A 473 21.82 5.33 4.66
CA LEU A 473 20.65 5.90 5.33
C LEU A 473 21.05 7.13 6.14
N LEU A 474 20.58 8.31 5.74
CA LEU A 474 20.85 9.58 6.42
C LEU A 474 19.57 10.17 7.04
N ASP A 475 18.44 10.02 6.35
CA ASP A 475 17.16 10.64 6.71
C ASP A 475 16.65 10.15 8.07
N ARG A 476 15.71 10.87 8.70
CA ARG A 476 15.31 10.58 10.09
C ARG A 476 14.47 9.30 10.14
N PRO A 477 14.81 8.28 10.97
CA PRO A 477 14.01 7.06 11.03
C PRO A 477 12.62 7.39 11.58
N ALA A 478 11.59 6.77 10.99
CA ALA A 478 10.20 7.03 11.36
C ALA A 478 9.92 6.72 12.83
N SER A 479 9.04 7.52 13.46
CA SER A 479 8.62 7.36 14.85
C SER A 479 7.12 7.67 15.01
N ALA A 480 6.59 7.41 16.21
CA ALA A 480 5.20 7.72 16.60
C ALA A 480 4.79 9.20 16.43
N GLY A 481 5.74 10.13 16.25
CA GLY A 481 5.45 11.54 15.95
C GLY A 481 5.31 11.86 14.46
N ASP A 482 5.62 10.91 13.58
CA ASP A 482 5.88 11.18 12.16
C ASP A 482 5.11 10.30 11.19
N LEU A 483 4.83 9.05 11.56
CA LEU A 483 4.23 8.03 10.69
C LEU A 483 2.99 7.45 11.36
N VAL A 484 1.88 7.40 10.63
CA VAL A 484 0.60 6.85 11.11
C VAL A 484 -0.11 6.08 10.00
N VAL A 485 -0.98 5.14 10.37
CA VAL A 485 -1.95 4.52 9.47
C VAL A 485 -3.00 5.56 9.06
N SER A 486 -3.31 5.64 7.77
CA SER A 486 -4.30 6.59 7.22
C SER A 486 -5.53 5.93 6.61
N GLU A 487 -5.42 4.68 6.16
CA GLU A 487 -6.51 3.92 5.53
C GLU A 487 -6.29 2.41 5.73
N ILE A 488 -7.37 1.65 5.96
CA ILE A 488 -7.37 0.18 6.05
C ILE A 488 -8.47 -0.40 5.16
N ASN A 489 -8.14 -1.43 4.38
CA ASN A 489 -9.08 -2.21 3.59
C ASN A 489 -9.12 -3.66 4.09
N TYR A 490 -9.80 -3.91 5.23
CA TYR A 490 -9.77 -5.20 5.94
C TYR A 490 -10.76 -6.24 5.38
N ASN A 491 -11.90 -5.80 4.85
CA ASN A 491 -12.84 -6.65 4.11
C ASN A 491 -13.15 -6.03 2.73
N PRO A 492 -12.33 -6.31 1.70
CA PRO A 492 -12.51 -5.70 0.38
C PRO A 492 -13.77 -6.23 -0.32
N HIS A 493 -14.50 -5.37 -1.04
CA HIS A 493 -15.59 -5.83 -1.91
C HIS A 493 -15.08 -6.78 -3.01
N ARG A 494 -15.91 -7.78 -3.34
CA ARG A 494 -15.69 -8.81 -4.38
C ARG A 494 -15.26 -8.21 -5.74
N SER A 495 -14.43 -8.97 -6.45
CA SER A 495 -13.83 -8.60 -7.75
C SER A 495 -14.86 -8.15 -8.79
N LEU A 496 -14.73 -6.91 -9.28
CA LEU A 496 -15.57 -6.32 -10.33
C LEU A 496 -15.03 -6.67 -11.73
N ILE A 497 -15.00 -7.95 -12.05
CA ILE A 497 -14.39 -8.52 -13.26
C ILE A 497 -14.96 -7.88 -14.54
N GLN A 498 -16.24 -7.49 -14.54
CA GLN A 498 -16.88 -6.78 -15.67
C GLN A 498 -16.27 -5.41 -15.99
N PHE A 499 -15.47 -4.84 -15.08
CA PHE A 499 -14.75 -3.57 -15.26
C PHE A 499 -13.22 -3.73 -15.34
N GLY A 500 -12.73 -4.97 -15.48
CA GLY A 500 -11.31 -5.28 -15.73
C GLY A 500 -10.48 -5.67 -14.51
N GLU A 501 -11.11 -5.84 -13.34
CA GLU A 501 -10.43 -6.39 -12.15
C GLU A 501 -10.10 -7.89 -12.33
N ALA A 502 -9.12 -8.38 -11.58
CA ALA A 502 -8.71 -9.78 -11.64
C ALA A 502 -9.77 -10.72 -11.01
N ASP A 503 -9.98 -11.89 -11.64
CA ASP A 503 -10.84 -12.96 -11.12
C ASP A 503 -10.09 -13.76 -10.04
N ILE A 504 -10.04 -13.17 -8.84
CA ILE A 504 -9.33 -13.65 -7.66
C ILE A 504 -10.17 -13.46 -6.39
N ASP A 505 -9.71 -14.04 -5.29
CA ASP A 505 -10.31 -13.87 -3.96
C ASP A 505 -10.28 -12.40 -3.50
N LYS A 506 -11.30 -11.96 -2.77
CA LYS A 506 -11.46 -10.57 -2.34
C LYS A 506 -10.34 -10.15 -1.38
N ASP A 507 -9.86 -11.08 -0.54
CA ASP A 507 -8.83 -10.83 0.49
C ASP A 507 -7.47 -10.44 -0.15
N ARG A 508 -7.26 -10.76 -1.42
CA ARG A 508 -6.07 -10.33 -2.19
C ARG A 508 -6.02 -8.83 -2.44
N TYR A 509 -7.15 -8.11 -2.30
CA TYR A 509 -7.23 -6.65 -2.41
C TYR A 509 -7.06 -5.93 -1.06
N GLU A 510 -6.84 -6.65 0.05
CA GLU A 510 -6.55 -6.04 1.35
C GLU A 510 -5.35 -5.08 1.25
N PHE A 511 -5.37 -4.02 2.05
CA PHE A 511 -4.20 -3.15 2.22
C PHE A 511 -4.27 -2.33 3.52
N VAL A 512 -3.10 -1.82 3.93
CA VAL A 512 -2.96 -0.75 4.93
C VAL A 512 -2.14 0.40 4.31
N GLU A 513 -2.61 1.64 4.41
CA GLU A 513 -1.86 2.82 4.00
C GLU A 513 -1.19 3.51 5.20
N LEU A 514 0.03 3.99 5.01
CA LEU A 514 0.76 4.86 5.93
C LEU A 514 0.96 6.27 5.35
N LEU A 515 0.90 7.29 6.21
CA LEU A 515 1.09 8.71 5.92
C LEU A 515 2.24 9.29 6.75
N ASN A 516 3.16 10.03 6.11
CA ASN A 516 4.10 10.90 6.84
C ASN A 516 3.38 12.20 7.24
N ILE A 517 3.11 12.36 8.53
CA ILE A 517 2.48 13.56 9.11
C ILE A 517 3.49 14.65 9.51
N SER A 518 4.79 14.37 9.50
CA SER A 518 5.83 15.34 9.88
C SER A 518 6.19 16.32 8.76
N ASP A 519 6.95 17.38 9.09
CA ASP A 519 7.49 18.37 8.16
C ASP A 519 8.89 18.01 7.60
N GLU A 520 9.40 16.82 7.92
CA GLU A 520 10.67 16.30 7.43
C GLU A 520 10.48 14.99 6.63
N ARG A 521 11.43 14.67 5.75
CA ARG A 521 11.51 13.35 5.11
C ARG A 521 11.89 12.30 6.15
N ILE A 522 11.17 11.18 6.16
CA ILE A 522 11.46 10.04 7.04
C ILE A 522 11.98 8.80 6.30
N ASP A 523 12.80 8.03 6.99
CA ASP A 523 13.34 6.73 6.60
C ASP A 523 12.46 5.61 7.16
N LEU A 524 12.03 4.69 6.28
CA LEU A 524 11.20 3.54 6.61
C LEU A 524 12.00 2.23 6.75
N THR A 525 13.30 2.18 6.43
CA THR A 525 14.06 0.91 6.45
C THR A 525 13.94 0.20 7.80
N GLY A 526 13.35 -1.00 7.80
CA GLY A 526 13.14 -1.82 9.00
C GLY A 526 11.94 -1.42 9.89
N VAL A 527 11.14 -0.41 9.51
CA VAL A 527 9.78 -0.25 10.05
C VAL A 527 9.00 -1.54 9.76
N GLN A 528 8.15 -1.98 10.69
CA GLN A 528 7.50 -3.28 10.58
C GLN A 528 6.08 -3.28 11.13
N PHE A 529 5.16 -3.91 10.41
CA PHE A 529 3.95 -4.45 11.00
C PHE A 529 4.28 -5.81 11.60
N VAL A 530 3.80 -6.04 12.83
CA VAL A 530 3.97 -7.31 13.53
C VAL A 530 2.63 -7.88 13.93
N SER A 531 2.47 -9.19 13.69
CA SER A 531 1.31 -9.91 14.20
C SER A 531 1.48 -10.23 15.69
N VAL A 532 0.41 -10.09 16.48
CA VAL A 532 0.37 -10.30 17.93
C VAL A 532 -0.51 -11.51 18.29
N GLU A 533 -0.32 -12.09 19.48
CA GLU A 533 -1.24 -13.11 20.02
C GLU A 533 -2.40 -12.42 20.77
N ASP A 534 -3.64 -12.77 20.42
CA ASP A 534 -4.85 -12.31 21.11
C ASP A 534 -5.06 -13.00 22.47
N ASP A 535 -6.07 -12.54 23.22
CA ASP A 535 -6.40 -13.06 24.56
C ASP A 535 -6.86 -14.55 24.55
N GLN A 536 -7.00 -15.17 23.37
CA GLN A 536 -7.27 -16.61 23.17
C GLN A 536 -6.08 -17.38 22.56
N GLY A 537 -5.00 -16.70 22.18
CA GLY A 537 -3.79 -17.28 21.59
C GLY A 537 -3.89 -17.56 20.09
N ALA A 538 -4.74 -16.86 19.35
CA ALA A 538 -4.68 -16.79 17.90
C ALA A 538 -3.97 -15.51 17.43
N SER A 539 -3.53 -15.47 16.17
CA SER A 539 -2.75 -14.35 15.63
C SER A 539 -3.65 -13.23 15.12
N GLU A 540 -3.30 -11.99 15.42
CA GLU A 540 -3.90 -10.74 14.92
C GLU A 540 -2.85 -9.90 14.21
N GLY A 541 -3.27 -9.11 13.22
CA GLY A 541 -2.41 -8.23 12.45
C GLY A 541 -1.53 -8.94 11.42
N ILE A 542 -0.96 -8.13 10.54
CA ILE A 542 -0.10 -8.57 9.43
C ILE A 542 1.38 -8.59 9.83
N SER A 543 2.17 -9.43 9.18
CA SER A 543 3.63 -9.44 9.32
C SER A 543 4.30 -8.89 8.05
N PHE A 544 4.95 -7.74 8.17
CA PHE A 544 5.64 -7.04 7.08
C PHE A 544 6.82 -6.22 7.62
N VAL A 545 7.96 -6.19 6.89
CA VAL A 545 9.14 -5.38 7.24
C VAL A 545 9.59 -4.58 6.03
N PHE A 546 9.55 -3.25 6.12
CA PHE A 546 9.93 -2.33 5.05
C PHE A 546 11.41 -2.48 4.65
N ASP A 547 11.66 -2.51 3.35
CA ASP A 547 12.98 -2.36 2.73
C ASP A 547 13.39 -0.87 2.64
N THR A 548 14.50 -0.54 1.96
CA THR A 548 14.96 0.85 1.82
C THR A 548 14.00 1.74 1.03
N GLN A 549 13.11 2.42 1.76
CA GLN A 549 12.16 3.40 1.25
C GLN A 549 12.11 4.63 2.15
N THR A 550 11.92 5.82 1.57
CA THR A 550 11.81 7.11 2.31
C THR A 550 10.53 7.85 1.93
N LEU A 551 9.88 8.53 2.87
CA LEU A 551 8.57 9.15 2.69
C LEU A 551 8.66 10.67 2.93
N GLU A 552 8.30 11.48 1.93
CA GLU A 552 8.31 12.95 2.00
C GLU A 552 7.18 13.48 2.90
N PRO A 553 7.24 14.73 3.39
CA PRO A 553 6.17 15.36 4.16
C PRO A 553 4.80 15.30 3.46
N GLY A 554 3.81 14.70 4.10
CA GLY A 554 2.46 14.51 3.55
C GLY A 554 2.33 13.41 2.47
N GLU A 555 3.40 12.68 2.16
CA GLU A 555 3.37 11.56 1.21
C GLU A 555 2.79 10.29 1.86
N ARG A 556 2.18 9.43 1.03
CA ARG A 556 1.52 8.18 1.42
C ARG A 556 2.18 6.96 0.77
N ILE A 557 2.11 5.81 1.42
CA ILE A 557 2.60 4.53 0.89
C ILE A 557 1.71 3.37 1.35
N VAL A 558 1.43 2.43 0.44
CA VAL A 558 0.46 1.36 0.67
C VAL A 558 1.13 -0.01 0.79
N VAL A 559 0.88 -0.69 1.91
CA VAL A 559 1.21 -2.10 2.16
C VAL A 559 0.01 -2.94 1.69
N ALA A 560 0.01 -3.34 0.41
CA ALA A 560 -1.06 -4.13 -0.20
C ALA A 560 -0.80 -5.64 -0.07
N LYS A 561 -1.85 -6.46 0.04
CA LYS A 561 -1.72 -7.93 0.16
C LYS A 561 -1.07 -8.55 -1.07
N ASP A 562 -1.56 -8.21 -2.25
CA ASP A 562 -1.06 -8.70 -3.55
C ASP A 562 -0.88 -7.53 -4.52
N ARG A 563 0.33 -7.38 -5.06
CA ARG A 563 0.71 -6.29 -5.97
C ARG A 563 -0.07 -6.32 -7.30
N GLN A 564 -0.36 -7.49 -7.83
CA GLN A 564 -1.09 -7.66 -9.09
C GLN A 564 -2.62 -7.51 -8.88
N ALA A 565 -3.14 -8.02 -7.76
CA ALA A 565 -4.53 -7.79 -7.34
C ALA A 565 -4.81 -6.29 -7.25
N PHE A 566 -4.02 -5.60 -6.42
CA PHE A 566 -4.12 -4.17 -6.17
C PHE A 566 -4.01 -3.34 -7.46
N ALA A 567 -3.01 -3.64 -8.31
CA ALA A 567 -2.84 -2.98 -9.60
C ALA A 567 -4.05 -3.15 -10.54
N SER A 568 -4.76 -4.29 -10.50
CA SER A 568 -5.94 -4.51 -11.35
C SER A 568 -7.15 -3.63 -10.97
N ARG A 569 -7.26 -3.22 -9.70
CA ARG A 569 -8.34 -2.36 -9.19
C ARG A 569 -7.99 -0.87 -9.28
N TYR A 570 -6.79 -0.49 -8.84
CA TYR A 570 -6.37 0.91 -8.63
C TYR A 570 -5.32 1.42 -9.65
N GLY A 571 -4.58 0.53 -10.32
CA GLY A 571 -3.57 0.86 -11.33
C GLY A 571 -2.15 1.10 -10.80
N ASP A 572 -1.17 1.06 -11.72
CA ASP A 572 0.28 1.08 -11.45
C ASP A 572 0.86 2.45 -11.04
N GLN A 573 0.05 3.37 -10.50
CA GLN A 573 0.48 4.75 -10.19
C GLN A 573 0.53 5.05 -8.68
N ILE A 574 -0.03 4.17 -7.85
CA ILE A 574 0.02 4.30 -6.39
C ILE A 574 1.37 3.79 -5.88
N ARG A 575 1.93 4.49 -4.90
CA ARG A 575 3.20 4.13 -4.28
C ARG A 575 3.00 2.94 -3.33
N LEU A 576 3.51 1.78 -3.72
CA LEU A 576 3.49 0.56 -2.92
C LEU A 576 4.74 0.42 -2.04
N ALA A 577 4.57 -0.27 -0.91
CA ALA A 577 5.67 -0.69 -0.06
C ALA A 577 6.45 -1.86 -0.70
N ASP A 578 7.77 -1.85 -0.52
CA ASP A 578 8.67 -2.97 -0.80
C ASP A 578 9.22 -3.50 0.54
N GLY A 579 9.43 -4.82 0.66
CA GLY A 579 9.72 -5.45 1.95
C GLY A 579 10.77 -6.53 1.93
N THR A 580 11.48 -6.67 3.04
CA THR A 580 12.55 -7.67 3.20
C THR A 580 11.99 -9.04 3.56
N GLY A 581 12.48 -10.09 2.91
CA GLY A 581 12.12 -11.49 3.22
C GLY A 581 10.96 -12.09 2.42
N LEU A 582 10.53 -11.45 1.32
CA LEU A 582 9.48 -11.95 0.41
C LEU A 582 9.80 -13.34 -0.17
N ALA A 583 9.21 -14.38 0.42
CA ALA A 583 9.40 -15.79 0.03
C ALA A 583 8.11 -16.62 0.19
N ALA A 584 6.98 -16.09 -0.27
CA ALA A 584 5.67 -16.74 -0.20
C ALA A 584 4.79 -16.42 -1.43
N ASP A 585 5.33 -16.68 -2.64
CA ASP A 585 4.72 -16.87 -3.99
C ASP A 585 3.57 -15.97 -4.52
N ASP A 586 2.88 -15.18 -3.69
CA ASP A 586 1.51 -14.72 -3.96
C ASP A 586 1.10 -13.44 -3.16
N GLY A 587 1.98 -12.87 -2.33
CA GLY A 587 1.66 -11.66 -1.55
C GLY A 587 2.87 -10.91 -0.95
N ILE A 588 2.65 -9.65 -0.56
CA ILE A 588 3.68 -8.74 -0.02
C ILE A 588 3.83 -8.87 1.51
N TYR A 589 2.78 -9.27 2.23
CA TYR A 589 2.79 -9.53 3.67
C TYR A 589 2.21 -10.90 4.04
N ASP A 590 2.66 -11.44 5.18
CA ASP A 590 2.14 -12.68 5.76
C ASP A 590 1.04 -12.41 6.79
N GLY A 591 0.15 -13.39 7.00
CA GLY A 591 -1.17 -13.18 7.61
C GLY A 591 -2.16 -12.48 6.67
N ASN A 592 -3.44 -12.46 7.02
CA ASN A 592 -4.48 -11.66 6.39
C ASN A 592 -5.04 -10.71 7.45
N LEU A 593 -5.65 -9.60 7.03
CA LEU A 593 -6.47 -8.80 7.94
C LEU A 593 -7.72 -9.61 8.36
N ARG A 594 -8.16 -9.43 9.60
CA ARG A 594 -9.42 -10.02 10.07
C ARG A 594 -10.60 -9.23 9.51
N ASN A 595 -11.45 -9.93 8.80
CA ASN A 595 -12.72 -9.41 8.28
C ASN A 595 -13.67 -8.88 9.37
N SER A 596 -13.41 -9.15 10.65
CA SER A 596 -14.22 -8.72 11.80
C SER A 596 -13.45 -7.85 12.80
N GLY A 597 -12.44 -7.11 12.34
CA GLY A 597 -11.59 -6.31 13.22
C GLY A 597 -10.47 -7.08 13.95
N GLU A 598 -9.45 -6.34 14.40
CA GLU A 598 -8.28 -6.84 15.15
C GLU A 598 -7.37 -5.71 15.69
N MET A 599 -6.37 -6.10 16.50
CA MET A 599 -5.25 -5.26 16.91
C MET A 599 -4.19 -5.09 15.79
N LEU A 600 -4.07 -3.89 15.22
CA LEU A 600 -3.02 -3.55 14.26
C LEU A 600 -1.80 -2.91 14.98
N THR A 601 -0.60 -3.46 14.80
CA THR A 601 0.63 -3.02 15.49
C THR A 601 1.75 -2.65 14.52
N LEU A 602 2.21 -1.39 14.58
CA LEU A 602 3.29 -0.82 13.76
C LEU A 602 4.48 -0.40 14.65
N LEU A 603 5.66 -0.95 14.39
CA LEU A 603 6.90 -0.68 15.12
C LEU A 603 7.96 -0.01 14.23
N ALA A 604 8.81 0.81 14.85
CA ALA A 604 10.01 1.38 14.23
C ALA A 604 11.14 0.35 14.13
N ALA A 605 12.17 0.71 13.37
CA ALA A 605 13.35 -0.13 13.11
C ALA A 605 14.19 -0.50 14.35
N ASP A 606 14.00 0.16 15.49
CA ASP A 606 14.62 -0.21 16.78
C ASP A 606 13.70 -1.08 17.68
N GLY A 607 12.50 -1.41 17.21
CA GLY A 607 11.48 -2.16 17.95
C GLY A 607 10.63 -1.30 18.89
N SER A 608 10.78 0.03 18.90
CA SER A 608 9.83 0.92 19.58
C SER A 608 8.50 1.01 18.82
N GLN A 609 7.41 1.28 19.53
CA GLN A 609 6.08 1.37 18.95
C GLN A 609 5.90 2.72 18.22
N ILE A 610 5.49 2.67 16.96
CA ILE A 610 5.00 3.84 16.21
C ILE A 610 3.50 3.99 16.49
N GLN A 611 2.73 2.93 16.28
CA GLN A 611 1.29 2.95 16.49
C GLN A 611 0.78 1.56 16.90
N GLN A 612 -0.27 1.52 17.70
CA GLN A 612 -1.03 0.31 18.01
C GLN A 612 -2.46 0.72 18.32
N PHE A 613 -3.44 0.10 17.67
CA PHE A 613 -4.87 0.32 17.92
C PHE A 613 -5.68 -0.89 17.43
N GLU A 614 -6.90 -0.97 17.95
CA GLU A 614 -7.90 -1.98 17.61
C GLU A 614 -8.95 -1.32 16.70
N PHE A 615 -9.42 -2.03 15.68
CA PHE A 615 -10.59 -1.65 14.88
C PHE A 615 -11.58 -2.82 14.84
N ASP A 616 -12.87 -2.53 14.64
CA ASP A 616 -13.98 -3.48 14.71
C ASP A 616 -14.85 -3.37 13.44
N ASP A 617 -15.66 -4.39 13.13
CA ASP A 617 -16.68 -4.33 12.07
C ASP A 617 -18.05 -3.85 12.57
N SER A 618 -18.22 -3.72 13.89
CA SER A 618 -19.50 -3.62 14.58
C SER A 618 -19.61 -2.43 15.55
N GLY A 619 -20.77 -2.32 16.22
CA GLY A 619 -21.05 -1.26 17.18
C GLY A 619 -21.13 0.12 16.53
N SER A 620 -20.27 1.04 16.95
CA SER A 620 -20.16 2.40 16.39
C SER A 620 -19.09 2.54 15.31
N TRP A 621 -18.49 1.44 14.84
CA TRP A 621 -17.48 1.49 13.77
C TRP A 621 -18.12 1.62 12.37
N PRO A 622 -17.40 2.18 11.37
CA PRO A 622 -17.97 2.54 10.06
C PRO A 622 -18.24 1.35 9.12
N GLY A 623 -19.28 0.56 9.41
CA GLY A 623 -19.60 -0.74 8.78
C GLY A 623 -19.75 -0.80 7.25
N ARG A 624 -19.78 0.32 6.51
CA ARG A 624 -19.67 0.28 5.03
C ARG A 624 -18.26 -0.13 4.54
N ALA A 625 -17.28 -0.13 5.44
CA ALA A 625 -15.96 -0.74 5.22
C ALA A 625 -15.99 -2.29 5.28
N ASP A 626 -17.05 -2.90 5.82
CA ASP A 626 -17.19 -4.36 5.90
C ASP A 626 -17.72 -4.95 4.58
N GLY A 627 -16.87 -5.15 3.58
CA GLY A 627 -17.20 -5.89 2.35
C GLY A 627 -18.15 -5.18 1.36
N ILE A 628 -18.88 -4.16 1.81
CA ILE A 628 -19.81 -3.36 0.98
C ILE A 628 -19.05 -2.51 -0.05
N GLY A 629 -17.78 -2.17 0.22
CA GLY A 629 -16.87 -1.58 -0.77
C GLY A 629 -16.37 -0.18 -0.49
N SER A 630 -16.54 0.32 0.74
CA SER A 630 -15.66 1.37 1.26
C SER A 630 -14.40 0.76 1.88
N THR A 631 -13.44 1.61 2.22
CA THR A 631 -12.36 1.33 3.16
C THR A 631 -12.62 2.07 4.47
N LEU A 632 -11.81 1.78 5.49
CA LEU A 632 -11.80 2.48 6.78
C LEU A 632 -10.75 3.60 6.73
N GLU A 633 -11.19 4.85 6.56
CA GLU A 633 -10.33 6.04 6.50
C GLU A 633 -10.25 6.73 7.87
N VAL A 634 -9.07 7.27 8.22
CA VAL A 634 -8.89 8.12 9.40
C VAL A 634 -9.27 9.57 9.08
N ILE A 635 -10.01 10.22 9.99
CA ILE A 635 -10.50 11.60 9.86
C ILE A 635 -9.42 12.61 10.25
N ASP A 636 -8.90 12.56 11.49
CA ASP A 636 -7.68 13.26 11.89
C ASP A 636 -6.55 12.25 12.10
N PRO A 637 -5.51 12.25 11.23
CA PRO A 637 -4.31 11.44 11.42
C PRO A 637 -3.55 11.69 12.74
N ARG A 638 -3.87 12.76 13.48
CA ARG A 638 -3.38 13.09 14.84
C ARG A 638 -4.41 12.88 15.96
N GLY A 639 -5.62 12.44 15.62
CA GLY A 639 -6.71 12.18 16.57
C GLY A 639 -6.51 10.91 17.40
N ASP A 640 -7.54 10.54 18.16
CA ASP A 640 -7.53 9.32 18.98
C ASP A 640 -7.91 8.09 18.14
N TYR A 641 -6.99 7.15 17.98
CA TYR A 641 -7.20 5.90 17.23
C TYR A 641 -7.95 4.83 18.05
N SER A 642 -8.24 5.09 19.33
CA SER A 642 -9.13 4.26 20.15
C SER A 642 -10.59 4.70 20.11
N SER A 643 -10.90 5.81 19.43
CA SER A 643 -12.28 6.26 19.19
C SER A 643 -12.71 5.96 17.76
N SER A 644 -13.79 5.20 17.61
CA SER A 644 -14.44 4.94 16.30
C SER A 644 -14.88 6.24 15.60
N GLN A 645 -15.15 7.31 16.35
CA GLN A 645 -15.48 8.64 15.82
C GLN A 645 -14.33 9.29 15.04
N ASN A 646 -13.07 8.84 15.19
CA ASN A 646 -11.95 9.30 14.36
C ASN A 646 -11.83 8.54 13.03
N PHE A 647 -12.73 7.60 12.76
CA PHE A 647 -12.77 6.82 11.52
C PHE A 647 -14.06 7.05 10.76
N ARG A 648 -14.01 6.87 9.44
CA ARG A 648 -15.18 6.87 8.55
C ARG A 648 -15.04 5.80 7.49
N SER A 649 -16.15 5.40 6.89
CA SER A 649 -16.10 4.68 5.63
C SER A 649 -15.73 5.66 4.50
N SER A 650 -14.77 5.31 3.65
CA SER A 650 -14.45 6.09 2.43
C SER A 650 -15.73 6.38 1.63
N SER A 651 -15.80 7.54 0.98
CA SER A 651 -16.94 7.81 0.08
C SER A 651 -16.69 7.20 -1.30
N GLU A 652 -15.43 7.20 -1.73
CA GLU A 652 -14.92 6.55 -2.92
C GLU A 652 -15.02 5.02 -2.83
N PHE A 653 -15.44 4.38 -3.93
CA PHE A 653 -15.64 2.94 -4.00
C PHE A 653 -14.30 2.23 -4.18
N GLY A 654 -13.91 1.42 -3.19
CA GLY A 654 -12.57 0.85 -3.06
C GLY A 654 -11.59 1.73 -2.27
N GLY A 655 -12.03 2.86 -1.71
CA GLY A 655 -11.15 3.74 -0.93
C GLY A 655 -10.40 4.78 -1.76
N THR A 656 -9.41 5.43 -1.13
CA THR A 656 -8.58 6.48 -1.75
C THR A 656 -7.05 6.27 -1.69
N PRO A 657 -6.54 5.02 -1.83
CA PRO A 657 -5.12 4.73 -1.60
C PRO A 657 -4.17 5.55 -2.49
N GLY A 658 -3.09 6.05 -1.89
CA GLY A 658 -2.16 7.00 -2.49
C GLY A 658 -2.64 8.46 -2.41
N SER A 659 -3.79 8.74 -1.80
CA SER A 659 -4.40 10.07 -1.73
C SER A 659 -5.22 10.27 -0.44
N ALA A 660 -5.89 11.40 -0.28
CA ALA A 660 -6.74 11.67 0.89
C ALA A 660 -8.22 11.67 0.49
N GLY A 661 -9.03 10.87 1.18
CA GLY A 661 -10.46 10.76 0.92
C GLY A 661 -11.20 12.09 0.98
N THR A 662 -12.07 12.35 0.00
CA THR A 662 -12.75 13.65 -0.12
C THR A 662 -13.88 13.86 0.89
N GLY A 663 -14.27 12.80 1.61
CA GLY A 663 -15.41 12.82 2.52
C GLY A 663 -16.76 12.70 1.78
N PRO A 664 -17.89 12.87 2.49
CA PRO A 664 -19.23 12.65 1.91
C PRO A 664 -19.60 13.73 0.88
N VAL A 665 -19.45 13.42 -0.41
CA VAL A 665 -19.78 14.32 -1.54
C VAL A 665 -21.26 14.24 -1.91
N ARG A 666 -22.11 14.91 -1.12
CA ARG A 666 -23.57 15.06 -1.38
C ARG A 666 -23.87 16.05 -2.52
N ASN A 667 -23.43 15.73 -3.74
CA ASN A 667 -23.73 16.49 -4.96
C ASN A 667 -25.09 16.14 -5.57
N VAL A 668 -25.52 14.87 -5.42
CA VAL A 668 -26.85 14.39 -5.78
C VAL A 668 -27.30 13.49 -4.63
N VAL A 669 -28.48 13.75 -4.09
CA VAL A 669 -29.04 13.05 -2.93
C VAL A 669 -30.37 12.39 -3.28
N ILE A 670 -30.74 11.36 -2.53
CA ILE A 670 -32.09 10.80 -2.49
C ILE A 670 -32.96 11.80 -1.73
N ASN A 671 -33.98 12.37 -2.38
CA ASN A 671 -34.73 13.53 -1.87
C ASN A 671 -36.14 13.18 -1.39
N GLU A 672 -36.86 12.31 -2.10
CA GLU A 672 -38.17 11.79 -1.72
C GLU A 672 -38.27 10.30 -2.07
N LEU A 673 -38.88 9.51 -1.20
CA LEU A 673 -39.07 8.06 -1.32
C LEU A 673 -40.51 7.69 -1.00
N LEU A 674 -41.17 6.96 -1.89
CA LEU A 674 -42.48 6.34 -1.65
C LEU A 674 -42.28 4.83 -1.68
N THR A 675 -42.42 4.18 -0.52
CA THR A 675 -41.89 2.81 -0.27
C THR A 675 -42.95 1.83 0.22
N HIS A 676 -44.21 2.26 0.33
CA HIS A 676 -45.35 1.44 0.69
C HIS A 676 -46.61 1.97 -0.01
N THR A 677 -47.16 1.21 -0.96
CA THR A 677 -48.24 1.68 -1.82
C THR A 677 -49.35 0.66 -2.09
N ASP A 678 -50.58 1.16 -2.22
CA ASP A 678 -51.74 0.46 -2.76
C ASP A 678 -52.08 0.96 -4.18
N LEU A 679 -52.37 0.05 -5.11
CA LEU A 679 -52.74 0.41 -6.48
C LEU A 679 -53.98 1.34 -6.51
N PRO A 680 -53.92 2.50 -7.20
CA PRO A 680 -53.04 2.78 -8.34
C PRO A 680 -51.72 3.52 -8.03
N GLN A 681 -51.37 3.73 -6.75
CA GLN A 681 -50.01 4.15 -6.41
C GLN A 681 -49.04 2.97 -6.60
N ILE A 682 -47.78 3.30 -6.84
CA ILE A 682 -46.63 2.40 -6.96
C ILE A 682 -45.45 3.09 -6.31
N ASP A 683 -44.44 2.33 -5.90
CA ASP A 683 -43.26 2.87 -5.24
C ASP A 683 -42.45 3.76 -6.19
N ALA A 684 -41.71 4.72 -5.63
CA ALA A 684 -40.88 5.66 -6.39
C ALA A 684 -39.73 6.23 -5.56
N ILE A 685 -38.63 6.56 -6.24
CA ILE A 685 -37.49 7.29 -5.69
C ILE A 685 -37.24 8.57 -6.49
N GLU A 686 -36.91 9.65 -5.80
CA GLU A 686 -36.44 10.88 -6.39
C GLU A 686 -35.00 11.18 -5.99
N LEU A 687 -34.21 11.63 -6.98
CA LEU A 687 -32.89 12.20 -6.78
C LEU A 687 -32.93 13.71 -7.04
N MET A 688 -32.26 14.52 -6.21
CA MET A 688 -32.09 15.96 -6.40
C MET A 688 -30.61 16.31 -6.57
N ASN A 689 -30.27 17.19 -7.52
CA ASN A 689 -28.94 17.79 -7.60
C ASN A 689 -28.83 19.00 -6.67
N THR A 690 -28.06 18.84 -5.59
CA THR A 690 -27.76 19.84 -4.55
C THR A 690 -26.52 20.68 -4.89
N SER A 691 -25.73 20.30 -5.90
CA SER A 691 -24.53 21.04 -6.31
C SER A 691 -24.83 22.22 -7.22
N GLY A 692 -23.97 23.25 -7.18
CA GLY A 692 -24.05 24.44 -8.06
C GLY A 692 -23.68 24.20 -9.54
N SER A 693 -23.67 22.95 -10.01
CA SER A 693 -23.37 22.62 -11.41
C SER A 693 -24.19 21.42 -11.92
N THR A 694 -24.44 21.34 -13.24
CA THR A 694 -25.15 20.20 -13.84
C THR A 694 -24.38 18.88 -13.67
N VAL A 695 -24.96 17.93 -12.93
CA VAL A 695 -24.42 16.58 -12.75
C VAL A 695 -25.04 15.64 -13.79
N ASN A 696 -24.26 14.74 -14.39
CA ASN A 696 -24.78 13.71 -15.30
C ASN A 696 -24.85 12.36 -14.58
N VAL A 697 -26.06 11.97 -14.18
CA VAL A 697 -26.33 10.73 -13.43
C VAL A 697 -26.50 9.48 -14.33
N GLY A 698 -26.25 9.61 -15.64
CA GLY A 698 -26.28 8.47 -16.57
C GLY A 698 -25.16 7.46 -16.27
N GLY A 699 -25.52 6.21 -16.01
CA GLY A 699 -24.63 5.11 -15.65
C GLY A 699 -24.60 4.77 -14.16
N TRP A 700 -25.06 5.69 -13.30
CA TRP A 700 -25.14 5.52 -11.84
C TRP A 700 -26.13 4.40 -11.46
N TYR A 701 -26.03 3.87 -10.23
CA TYR A 701 -26.87 2.78 -9.75
C TYR A 701 -27.79 3.16 -8.60
N ILE A 702 -28.94 2.50 -8.54
CA ILE A 702 -29.90 2.51 -7.41
C ILE A 702 -30.14 1.07 -6.96
N SER A 703 -30.21 0.84 -5.65
CA SER A 703 -30.58 -0.45 -5.05
C SER A 703 -31.35 -0.30 -3.73
N ASP A 704 -32.10 -1.34 -3.35
CA ASP A 704 -32.79 -1.53 -2.06
C ASP A 704 -31.89 -2.16 -0.97
N GLY A 705 -30.63 -2.52 -1.29
CA GLY A 705 -29.75 -3.14 -0.30
C GLY A 705 -28.32 -3.45 -0.77
N SER A 706 -27.46 -3.73 0.20
CA SER A 706 -26.01 -3.95 0.02
C SER A 706 -25.61 -5.27 -0.64
N ASP A 707 -26.44 -6.31 -0.57
CA ASP A 707 -26.22 -7.62 -1.24
C ASP A 707 -25.90 -7.47 -2.75
N ASP A 708 -26.58 -6.51 -3.39
CA ASP A 708 -26.43 -6.16 -4.80
C ASP A 708 -26.60 -4.65 -5.01
N LEU A 709 -25.52 -3.89 -4.82
CA LEU A 709 -25.46 -2.45 -5.07
C LEU A 709 -25.71 -2.04 -6.55
N PHE A 710 -25.81 -2.99 -7.48
CA PHE A 710 -25.82 -2.72 -8.92
C PHE A 710 -27.15 -3.05 -9.63
N ARG A 711 -28.24 -3.27 -8.87
CA ARG A 711 -29.56 -3.71 -9.38
C ARG A 711 -30.11 -2.90 -10.55
N TYR A 712 -30.28 -1.59 -10.40
CA TYR A 712 -30.80 -0.72 -11.45
C TYR A 712 -29.75 0.32 -11.85
N SER A 713 -29.44 0.41 -13.15
CA SER A 713 -28.55 1.43 -13.70
C SER A 713 -29.34 2.51 -14.46
N ILE A 714 -29.11 3.77 -14.11
CA ILE A 714 -29.74 4.93 -14.74
C ILE A 714 -29.24 5.03 -16.19
N SER A 715 -30.17 5.10 -17.15
CA SER A 715 -29.82 5.08 -18.58
C SER A 715 -28.86 6.20 -18.99
N ILE A 716 -27.75 5.83 -19.63
CA ILE A 716 -26.72 6.73 -20.17
C ILE A 716 -27.20 7.68 -21.29
N LEU A 717 -28.45 7.54 -21.77
CA LEU A 717 -29.03 8.36 -22.84
C LEU A 717 -29.49 9.73 -22.31
N GLN A 718 -28.51 10.57 -21.95
CA GLN A 718 -28.66 11.94 -21.47
C GLN A 718 -29.61 12.09 -20.26
N ARG A 719 -29.05 11.91 -19.06
CA ARG A 719 -29.64 12.33 -17.79
C ARG A 719 -28.78 13.42 -17.12
N PRO A 720 -28.56 14.60 -17.76
CA PRO A 720 -28.10 15.77 -17.04
C PRO A 720 -29.19 16.21 -16.05
N LEU A 721 -28.79 16.48 -14.82
CA LEU A 721 -29.61 17.01 -13.75
C LEU A 721 -29.01 18.37 -13.37
N ASP A 722 -29.68 19.46 -13.77
CA ASP A 722 -29.20 20.82 -13.47
C ASP A 722 -29.35 21.14 -11.96
N PRO A 723 -28.67 22.17 -11.43
CA PRO A 723 -28.78 22.55 -10.01
C PRO A 723 -30.24 22.77 -9.58
N GLY A 724 -30.61 22.20 -8.45
CA GLY A 724 -31.97 22.27 -7.89
C GLY A 724 -33.04 21.45 -8.63
N ASN A 725 -32.69 20.75 -9.72
CA ASN A 725 -33.65 19.90 -10.42
C ASN A 725 -33.70 18.46 -9.86
N TYR A 726 -34.83 17.81 -10.15
CA TYR A 726 -35.23 16.50 -9.63
C TYR A 726 -35.30 15.42 -10.71
N LEU A 727 -35.05 14.17 -10.33
CA LEU A 727 -35.17 12.97 -11.16
C LEU A 727 -35.98 11.89 -10.43
N VAL A 728 -37.25 11.77 -10.79
CA VAL A 728 -38.17 10.73 -10.28
C VAL A 728 -38.05 9.45 -11.12
N ILE A 729 -38.07 8.30 -10.46
CA ILE A 729 -37.99 6.95 -11.05
C ILE A 729 -38.95 6.03 -10.28
N ASP A 730 -39.94 5.45 -10.96
CA ASP A 730 -40.95 4.56 -10.34
C ASP A 730 -40.58 3.06 -10.36
N GLU A 731 -41.30 2.25 -9.59
CA GLU A 731 -41.19 0.78 -9.49
C GLU A 731 -41.13 0.08 -10.86
N THR A 732 -41.89 0.56 -11.85
CA THR A 732 -41.94 -0.02 -13.20
C THR A 732 -40.71 0.32 -14.03
N GLN A 733 -39.98 1.38 -13.66
CA GLN A 733 -38.66 1.71 -14.19
C GLN A 733 -37.55 0.95 -13.45
N LEU A 734 -37.59 0.90 -12.11
CA LEU A 734 -36.61 0.20 -11.27
C LEU A 734 -36.60 -1.31 -11.52
N GLY A 735 -37.78 -1.91 -11.71
CA GLY A 735 -37.95 -3.37 -11.78
C GLY A 735 -38.02 -4.05 -10.40
N PHE A 736 -37.99 -3.26 -9.33
CA PHE A 736 -38.21 -3.66 -7.94
C PHE A 736 -38.95 -2.54 -7.19
N GLY A 737 -39.61 -2.88 -6.10
CA GLY A 737 -40.16 -1.95 -5.10
C GLY A 737 -39.45 -2.10 -3.76
N PHE A 738 -39.76 -1.23 -2.80
CA PHE A 738 -39.14 -1.19 -1.49
C PHE A 738 -39.98 -1.90 -0.42
N ARG A 739 -39.40 -2.18 0.75
CA ARG A 739 -40.06 -2.89 1.87
C ARG A 739 -40.57 -1.96 2.96
N GLY A 740 -41.19 -0.84 2.60
CA GLY A 740 -41.77 0.13 3.54
C GLY A 740 -42.92 -0.40 4.43
N GLN A 741 -43.21 -1.70 4.44
CA GLN A 741 -44.05 -2.35 5.46
C GLN A 741 -43.25 -2.80 6.70
N THR A 742 -41.92 -2.82 6.64
CA THR A 742 -41.04 -3.18 7.76
C THR A 742 -39.88 -2.21 7.90
N SER A 743 -38.99 -2.22 6.90
CA SER A 743 -37.77 -1.43 6.78
C SER A 743 -37.03 -1.87 5.51
N ASP A 744 -36.25 -0.98 4.90
CA ASP A 744 -35.34 -1.25 3.77
C ASP A 744 -34.28 -0.13 3.70
N ASP A 745 -33.27 -0.31 2.84
CA ASP A 745 -32.35 0.77 2.46
C ASP A 745 -32.76 1.38 1.11
N ALA A 746 -32.26 2.58 0.80
CA ALA A 746 -32.01 3.00 -0.57
C ALA A 746 -30.57 3.51 -0.76
N TRP A 747 -29.88 2.94 -1.75
CA TRP A 747 -28.48 3.22 -2.07
C TRP A 747 -28.36 3.96 -3.40
N LEU A 748 -27.51 4.99 -3.47
CA LEU A 748 -27.15 5.69 -4.70
C LEU A 748 -25.63 5.63 -4.95
N ILE A 749 -25.21 4.97 -6.02
CA ILE A 749 -23.80 4.80 -6.39
C ILE A 749 -23.48 5.65 -7.63
N GLU A 750 -22.59 6.63 -7.48
CA GLU A 750 -22.00 7.35 -8.61
C GLU A 750 -21.07 6.42 -9.38
N ALA A 751 -21.22 6.40 -10.70
CA ALA A 751 -20.44 5.56 -11.59
C ALA A 751 -20.05 6.31 -12.86
N THR A 752 -19.00 5.82 -13.51
CA THR A 752 -18.62 6.23 -14.87
C THR A 752 -19.73 5.93 -15.88
N LEU A 753 -19.69 6.59 -17.05
CA LEU A 753 -20.56 6.26 -18.21
C LEU A 753 -20.44 4.79 -18.71
N ALA A 754 -19.44 4.04 -18.23
CA ALA A 754 -19.23 2.63 -18.52
C ALA A 754 -19.74 1.69 -17.40
N GLY A 755 -20.27 2.23 -16.31
CA GLY A 755 -20.76 1.49 -15.14
C GLY A 755 -19.72 1.15 -14.07
N LYS A 756 -18.41 1.38 -14.28
CA LYS A 756 -17.46 1.23 -13.15
C LYS A 756 -17.82 2.23 -12.05
N PRO A 757 -18.08 1.79 -10.80
CA PRO A 757 -18.41 2.69 -9.69
C PRO A 757 -17.25 3.63 -9.36
N LEU A 758 -17.58 4.77 -8.75
CA LEU A 758 -16.64 5.81 -8.34
C LEU A 758 -16.81 6.16 -6.86
N ARG A 759 -18.06 6.38 -6.39
CA ARG A 759 -18.35 6.67 -4.98
C ARG A 759 -19.77 6.28 -4.58
N PHE A 760 -19.97 6.06 -3.29
CA PHE A 760 -21.27 6.11 -2.65
C PHE A 760 -21.70 7.58 -2.62
N ALA A 761 -22.69 7.95 -3.44
CA ALA A 761 -23.16 9.33 -3.56
C ALA A 761 -24.16 9.68 -2.44
N ASP A 762 -25.06 8.75 -2.12
CA ASP A 762 -25.97 8.86 -0.99
C ASP A 762 -26.45 7.48 -0.50
N ARG A 763 -26.91 7.41 0.75
CA ARG A 763 -27.62 6.28 1.35
C ARG A 763 -28.66 6.81 2.33
N VAL A 764 -29.83 6.20 2.34
CA VAL A 764 -30.86 6.40 3.36
C VAL A 764 -31.34 5.04 3.87
N GLU A 765 -31.41 4.90 5.18
CA GLU A 765 -32.13 3.82 5.86
C GLU A 765 -33.56 4.30 6.14
N PHE A 766 -34.56 3.42 6.12
CA PHE A 766 -35.90 3.76 6.58
C PHE A 766 -36.66 2.56 7.16
N ASP A 767 -37.44 2.83 8.20
CA ASP A 767 -38.40 1.90 8.79
C ASP A 767 -39.74 1.89 8.02
N ALA A 768 -40.80 1.33 8.63
CA ALA A 768 -42.09 1.24 7.98
C ALA A 768 -42.69 2.64 7.69
N ALA A 769 -43.14 2.82 6.45
CA ALA A 769 -43.86 4.00 5.98
C ALA A 769 -45.37 3.76 6.03
N GLN A 770 -46.13 4.82 6.32
CA GLN A 770 -47.58 4.78 6.19
C GLN A 770 -47.97 4.62 4.71
N ASN A 771 -48.88 3.69 4.41
CA ASN A 771 -49.34 3.43 3.04
C ASN A 771 -49.74 4.73 2.31
N GLY A 772 -49.08 4.99 1.17
CA GLY A 772 -49.34 6.14 0.30
C GLY A 772 -48.73 7.48 0.76
N VAL A 773 -47.95 7.50 1.83
CA VAL A 773 -47.15 8.65 2.31
C VAL A 773 -45.68 8.44 1.93
N SER A 774 -45.03 9.49 1.42
CA SER A 774 -43.59 9.46 1.16
C SER A 774 -42.77 9.85 2.40
N LEU A 775 -41.49 9.46 2.38
CA LEU A 775 -40.44 9.90 3.26
C LEU A 775 -39.54 10.86 2.47
N GLY A 776 -39.39 12.12 2.92
CA GLY A 776 -38.67 13.15 2.17
C GLY A 776 -37.71 13.97 3.03
N ARG A 777 -36.63 14.43 2.41
CA ARG A 777 -35.59 15.28 3.02
C ARG A 777 -36.16 16.64 3.40
N TRP A 778 -36.05 17.02 4.66
CA TRP A 778 -36.52 18.33 5.15
C TRP A 778 -35.48 19.00 6.07
N PRO A 779 -34.98 20.21 5.73
CA PRO A 779 -35.27 21.00 4.52
C PRO A 779 -34.91 20.30 3.19
N ASN A 780 -35.53 20.72 2.09
CA ASN A 780 -35.40 20.04 0.79
C ASN A 780 -33.92 19.90 0.33
N GLY A 781 -33.48 18.68 0.02
CA GLY A 781 -32.09 18.36 -0.35
C GLY A 781 -31.11 18.23 0.83
N SER A 782 -31.54 18.42 2.08
CA SER A 782 -30.71 18.32 3.29
C SER A 782 -31.46 17.61 4.45
N GLY A 783 -30.82 17.46 5.61
CA GLY A 783 -31.43 16.79 6.76
C GLY A 783 -31.82 15.32 6.53
N ASP A 784 -32.62 14.78 7.44
CA ASP A 784 -33.12 13.41 7.39
C ASP A 784 -34.38 13.27 6.52
N LEU A 785 -34.77 12.03 6.25
CA LEU A 785 -36.10 11.72 5.72
C LEU A 785 -37.16 11.72 6.83
N PHE A 786 -38.31 12.36 6.55
CA PHE A 786 -39.47 12.37 7.43
C PHE A 786 -40.77 12.07 6.66
N PRO A 787 -41.84 11.56 7.29
CA PRO A 787 -43.15 11.38 6.64
C PRO A 787 -43.73 12.71 6.14
N MET A 788 -44.10 12.79 4.87
CA MET A 788 -44.43 14.03 4.16
C MET A 788 -45.93 14.35 4.15
N THR A 789 -46.30 15.63 4.24
CA THR A 789 -47.72 16.06 4.27
C THR A 789 -48.43 15.83 2.92
N ASP A 790 -47.73 16.09 1.82
CA ASP A 790 -48.16 15.86 0.44
C ASP A 790 -47.01 15.19 -0.34
N LEU A 791 -47.34 14.34 -1.33
CA LEU A 791 -46.35 13.77 -2.27
C LEU A 791 -45.86 14.87 -3.22
N THR A 792 -44.55 15.07 -3.33
CA THR A 792 -43.95 16.28 -3.94
C THR A 792 -43.06 16.05 -5.16
N PHE A 793 -42.84 14.78 -5.53
CA PHE A 793 -42.14 14.31 -6.73
C PHE A 793 -42.13 15.27 -7.94
N GLY A 794 -40.96 15.81 -8.25
CA GLY A 794 -40.70 16.77 -9.32
C GLY A 794 -40.73 18.24 -8.88
N SER A 795 -40.82 18.52 -7.58
CA SER A 795 -40.87 19.85 -6.98
C SER A 795 -40.32 19.85 -5.54
N GLU A 796 -40.25 21.03 -4.92
CA GLU A 796 -39.81 21.19 -3.52
C GLU A 796 -40.63 20.32 -2.56
N ASN A 797 -39.93 19.60 -1.69
CA ASN A 797 -40.50 18.75 -0.65
C ASN A 797 -41.51 19.48 0.24
N SER A 798 -42.58 18.79 0.64
CA SER A 798 -43.58 19.34 1.57
C SER A 798 -43.07 19.32 3.02
N GLY A 799 -43.75 20.04 3.93
CA GLY A 799 -43.41 19.96 5.35
C GLY A 799 -43.72 18.59 5.96
N PRO A 800 -42.94 18.13 6.96
CA PRO A 800 -43.18 16.85 7.63
C PRO A 800 -44.54 16.82 8.35
N ILE A 801 -45.16 15.64 8.43
CA ILE A 801 -46.45 15.42 9.09
C ILE A 801 -46.30 15.74 10.58
N GLN A 802 -47.09 16.70 11.06
CA GLN A 802 -47.23 16.96 12.49
C GLN A 802 -48.17 15.93 13.14
N SER A 803 -47.64 15.13 14.07
CA SER A 803 -48.47 14.25 14.91
C SER A 803 -49.41 15.05 15.83
N PRO A 804 -50.65 14.59 16.07
CA PRO A 804 -51.53 15.19 17.08
C PRO A 804 -51.08 14.90 18.53
N VAL A 805 -50.12 13.99 18.72
CA VAL A 805 -49.46 13.68 20.00
C VAL A 805 -47.95 13.77 19.79
N VAL A 806 -47.30 14.66 20.52
CA VAL A 806 -45.87 14.96 20.40
C VAL A 806 -45.14 14.60 21.67
N ILE A 807 -43.83 14.32 21.59
CA ILE A 807 -42.94 14.31 22.74
C ILE A 807 -42.87 15.75 23.24
N SER A 808 -43.10 16.03 24.52
CA SER A 808 -43.24 17.41 25.03
C SER A 808 -42.22 17.82 26.08
N GLU A 809 -41.62 16.86 26.78
CA GLU A 809 -40.60 17.11 27.79
C GLU A 809 -39.68 15.88 27.90
N VAL A 810 -38.36 16.08 27.88
CA VAL A 810 -37.34 15.03 28.07
C VAL A 810 -36.35 15.49 29.13
N HIS A 811 -36.04 14.62 30.10
CA HIS A 811 -35.22 14.95 31.26
C HIS A 811 -34.13 13.88 31.40
N TYR A 812 -33.05 14.02 30.62
CA TYR A 812 -32.07 12.96 30.36
C TYR A 812 -30.90 12.89 31.36
N ASN A 813 -30.25 14.03 31.69
CA ASN A 813 -29.20 14.10 32.73
C ASN A 813 -29.64 14.90 33.98
N PRO A 814 -30.51 14.35 34.84
CA PRO A 814 -31.02 15.04 36.02
C PRO A 814 -30.11 14.89 37.27
N PRO A 815 -29.74 15.98 37.96
CA PRO A 815 -28.98 15.89 39.20
C PRO A 815 -29.80 15.28 40.35
N ALA A 816 -29.17 14.44 41.17
CA ALA A 816 -29.82 13.70 42.25
C ALA A 816 -30.57 14.57 43.29
N GLN A 817 -31.89 14.71 43.14
CA GLN A 817 -32.79 15.50 43.98
C GLN A 817 -33.62 14.65 44.96
N ASP A 818 -33.94 15.19 46.15
CA ASP A 818 -34.85 14.59 47.16
C ASP A 818 -34.58 13.11 47.53
N GLY A 819 -33.32 12.69 47.37
CA GLY A 819 -32.82 11.34 47.61
C GLY A 819 -33.20 10.32 46.53
N LEU A 820 -33.61 10.77 45.35
CA LEU A 820 -33.75 9.99 44.13
C LEU A 820 -32.39 9.97 43.40
N THR A 821 -32.09 8.92 42.65
CA THR A 821 -30.94 8.89 41.72
C THR A 821 -31.27 9.67 40.44
N PRO A 822 -30.27 10.05 39.62
CA PRO A 822 -30.51 10.60 38.28
C PRO A 822 -31.48 9.75 37.46
N ASP A 823 -31.16 8.47 37.35
CA ASP A 823 -31.97 7.41 36.74
C ASP A 823 -33.38 7.23 37.34
N GLN A 824 -33.70 7.78 38.52
CA GLN A 824 -35.06 7.82 39.09
C GLN A 824 -35.81 9.13 38.86
N LEU A 825 -35.14 10.12 38.27
CA LEU A 825 -35.64 11.44 37.88
C LEU A 825 -35.79 11.58 36.35
N GLU A 826 -35.22 10.65 35.59
CA GLU A 826 -35.40 10.51 34.15
C GLU A 826 -36.87 10.25 33.76
N PHE A 827 -37.35 10.96 32.73
CA PHE A 827 -38.65 10.71 32.11
C PHE A 827 -38.75 11.27 30.69
N VAL A 828 -39.71 10.72 29.94
CA VAL A 828 -40.21 11.25 28.66
C VAL A 828 -41.70 11.57 28.83
N GLU A 829 -42.13 12.78 28.47
CA GLU A 829 -43.54 13.19 28.46
C GLU A 829 -44.09 13.23 27.03
N LEU A 830 -45.33 12.76 26.84
CA LEU A 830 -46.12 12.99 25.63
C LEU A 830 -47.30 13.93 25.89
N TRP A 831 -47.58 14.81 24.93
CA TRP A 831 -48.69 15.77 24.95
C TRP A 831 -49.59 15.64 23.73
N ASN A 832 -50.90 15.48 23.97
CA ASN A 832 -51.91 15.68 22.93
C ASN A 832 -52.17 17.18 22.73
N GLY A 833 -51.42 17.81 21.83
CA GLY A 833 -51.61 19.21 21.42
C GLY A 833 -52.90 19.45 20.62
N SER A 834 -53.57 18.40 20.14
CA SER A 834 -54.76 18.52 19.31
C SER A 834 -56.03 18.89 20.10
N ASN A 835 -57.02 19.40 19.37
CA ASN A 835 -58.36 19.69 19.91
C ASN A 835 -59.27 18.44 20.02
N SER A 836 -58.74 17.25 19.73
CA SER A 836 -59.46 15.96 19.71
C SER A 836 -58.88 14.99 20.74
N ALA A 837 -59.66 13.99 21.15
CA ALA A 837 -59.10 12.87 21.90
C ALA A 837 -58.38 11.93 20.92
N VAL A 838 -57.15 11.55 21.22
CA VAL A 838 -56.31 10.67 20.39
C VAL A 838 -56.20 9.31 21.08
N ASP A 839 -56.40 8.23 20.33
CA ASP A 839 -56.20 6.87 20.79
C ASP A 839 -54.75 6.44 20.49
N ILE A 840 -53.95 6.25 21.53
CA ILE A 840 -52.55 5.81 21.45
C ILE A 840 -52.37 4.33 21.82
N SER A 841 -53.44 3.53 21.67
CA SER A 841 -53.40 2.08 21.89
C SER A 841 -52.34 1.39 21.04
N ASN A 842 -51.43 0.66 21.70
CA ASN A 842 -50.29 -0.04 21.09
C ASN A 842 -49.33 0.88 20.32
N TRP A 843 -49.28 2.18 20.64
CA TRP A 843 -48.15 3.03 20.23
C TRP A 843 -46.88 2.62 20.99
N HIS A 844 -45.72 3.05 20.51
CA HIS A 844 -44.40 2.66 21.03
C HIS A 844 -43.55 3.93 21.19
N LEU A 845 -42.84 4.06 22.31
CA LEU A 845 -41.61 4.86 22.39
C LEU A 845 -40.44 3.90 22.16
N ASP A 846 -39.53 4.27 21.26
CA ASP A 846 -38.36 3.48 20.86
C ASP A 846 -37.10 4.37 20.77
N GLY A 847 -35.93 3.78 20.57
CA GLY A 847 -34.62 4.43 20.68
C GLY A 847 -34.02 4.25 22.08
N GLY A 848 -33.63 5.35 22.73
CA GLY A 848 -33.09 5.33 24.10
C GLY A 848 -34.03 4.75 25.17
N VAL A 849 -35.34 4.71 24.88
CA VAL A 849 -36.37 4.16 25.76
C VAL A 849 -37.30 3.20 25.02
N ASP A 850 -37.49 1.99 25.56
CA ASP A 850 -38.55 1.04 25.13
C ASP A 850 -39.79 1.23 26.02
N PHE A 851 -40.88 1.73 25.46
CA PHE A 851 -42.19 1.66 26.12
C PHE A 851 -43.34 1.39 25.16
N ASN A 852 -44.15 0.37 25.48
CA ASN A 852 -45.34 -0.02 24.71
C ASN A 852 -46.63 0.44 25.43
N PHE A 853 -47.48 1.21 24.76
CA PHE A 853 -48.70 1.78 25.35
C PHE A 853 -49.88 0.80 25.35
N ASP A 854 -50.44 0.53 26.54
CA ASP A 854 -51.57 -0.39 26.77
C ASP A 854 -52.78 -0.12 25.85
N ALA A 855 -53.42 -1.19 25.36
CA ALA A 855 -54.62 -1.10 24.54
C ALA A 855 -55.81 -0.47 25.32
N GLY A 856 -56.39 0.58 24.76
CA GLY A 856 -57.40 1.44 25.38
C GLY A 856 -56.85 2.77 25.94
N THR A 857 -55.57 3.07 25.73
CA THR A 857 -54.94 4.32 26.19
C THR A 857 -55.33 5.49 25.27
N ILE A 858 -56.26 6.33 25.72
CA ILE A 858 -56.73 7.52 24.98
C ILE A 858 -56.24 8.78 25.71
N LEU A 859 -55.55 9.70 25.01
CA LEU A 859 -55.23 11.04 25.51
C LEU A 859 -56.40 12.01 25.21
N GLN A 860 -56.90 12.73 26.21
CA GLN A 860 -57.87 13.81 25.99
C GLN A 860 -57.18 15.06 25.38
N PRO A 861 -57.92 16.01 24.78
CA PRO A 861 -57.35 17.26 24.28
C PRO A 861 -56.57 18.00 25.37
N ASN A 862 -55.33 18.42 25.08
CA ASN A 862 -54.40 19.03 26.03
C ASN A 862 -54.00 18.15 27.22
N GLU A 863 -54.23 16.83 27.17
CA GLU A 863 -53.73 15.92 28.20
C GLU A 863 -52.25 15.56 27.97
N ARG A 864 -51.52 15.42 29.07
CA ARG A 864 -50.12 15.00 29.11
C ARG A 864 -49.96 13.71 29.89
N ILE A 865 -49.01 12.87 29.46
CA ILE A 865 -48.67 11.60 30.10
C ILE A 865 -47.16 11.45 30.23
N VAL A 866 -46.70 11.15 31.43
CA VAL A 866 -45.27 10.99 31.75
C VAL A 866 -44.94 9.51 31.81
N VAL A 867 -43.92 9.08 31.08
CA VAL A 867 -43.32 7.75 31.13
C VAL A 867 -41.98 7.86 31.85
N ALA A 868 -41.83 7.17 32.98
CA ALA A 868 -40.63 7.19 33.79
C ALA A 868 -39.91 5.83 33.78
N SER A 869 -38.63 5.83 34.16
CA SER A 869 -37.75 4.65 34.27
C SER A 869 -38.19 3.59 35.29
N PHE A 870 -39.15 3.89 36.16
CA PHE A 870 -39.62 3.01 37.24
C PHE A 870 -41.11 2.72 37.14
N SER A 871 -41.56 1.58 37.69
CA SER A 871 -42.99 1.23 37.73
C SER A 871 -43.75 2.03 38.80
N PRO A 872 -44.66 2.96 38.44
CA PRO A 872 -45.39 3.75 39.44
C PRO A 872 -46.53 2.96 40.10
N THR A 873 -46.86 1.79 39.54
CA THR A 873 -47.87 0.86 40.06
C THR A 873 -47.28 -0.18 41.01
N GLU A 874 -46.01 -0.54 40.86
CA GLU A 874 -45.33 -1.48 41.78
C GLU A 874 -44.64 -0.75 42.93
N ASP A 875 -43.92 0.35 42.68
CA ASP A 875 -43.38 1.22 43.74
C ASP A 875 -44.16 2.53 43.89
N ALA A 876 -45.24 2.43 44.66
CA ALA A 876 -46.05 3.58 45.04
C ALA A 876 -45.33 4.53 46.03
N GLU A 877 -44.23 4.16 46.69
CA GLU A 877 -43.48 5.11 47.53
C GLU A 877 -42.56 5.98 46.66
N LEU A 878 -41.85 5.37 45.72
CA LEU A 878 -41.06 6.06 44.68
C LEU A 878 -41.96 6.98 43.84
N ALA A 879 -43.12 6.52 43.38
CA ALA A 879 -44.07 7.34 42.64
C ALA A 879 -44.57 8.58 43.41
N ASN A 880 -44.80 8.45 44.73
CA ASN A 880 -45.15 9.60 45.57
C ASN A 880 -43.98 10.55 45.80
N ARG A 881 -42.74 10.05 45.85
CA ARG A 881 -41.53 10.87 45.97
C ARG A 881 -41.24 11.66 44.70
N PHE A 882 -41.23 11.01 43.53
CA PHE A 882 -41.13 11.66 42.21
C PHE A 882 -42.15 12.80 42.08
N ARG A 883 -43.43 12.50 42.36
CA ARG A 883 -44.52 13.49 42.34
C ARG A 883 -44.35 14.64 43.34
N THR A 884 -43.66 14.40 44.45
CA THR A 884 -43.35 15.45 45.43
C THR A 884 -42.17 16.32 44.97
N SER A 885 -41.16 15.70 44.34
CA SER A 885 -39.93 16.37 43.88
C SER A 885 -40.21 17.42 42.80
N PHE A 886 -41.04 17.07 41.81
CA PHE A 886 -41.48 17.97 40.73
C PHE A 886 -42.80 18.71 41.01
N GLY A 887 -43.45 18.47 42.15
CA GLY A 887 -44.78 19.02 42.45
C GLY A 887 -45.92 18.53 41.52
N MET A 888 -45.69 17.46 40.76
CA MET A 888 -46.62 16.87 39.78
C MET A 888 -48.02 16.69 40.36
N ASN A 889 -49.02 17.18 39.64
CA ASN A 889 -50.43 17.08 40.02
C ASN A 889 -50.85 15.61 40.18
N ALA A 890 -51.49 15.28 41.31
CA ALA A 890 -51.98 13.93 41.63
C ALA A 890 -53.01 13.37 40.63
N SER A 891 -53.59 14.19 39.74
CA SER A 891 -54.43 13.74 38.62
C SER A 891 -53.71 13.57 37.29
N ALA A 892 -52.45 14.01 37.15
CA ALA A 892 -51.67 13.79 35.94
C ALA A 892 -51.19 12.33 35.84
N ARG A 893 -51.16 11.77 34.63
CA ARG A 893 -50.75 10.38 34.40
C ARG A 893 -49.23 10.24 34.49
N LEU A 894 -48.80 9.27 35.29
CA LEU A 894 -47.43 8.80 35.43
C LEU A 894 -47.47 7.29 35.24
N ILE A 895 -46.76 6.78 34.24
CA ILE A 895 -46.64 5.36 33.88
C ILE A 895 -45.17 4.97 33.75
N GLY A 896 -44.89 3.68 33.56
CA GLY A 896 -43.54 3.12 33.54
C GLY A 896 -43.53 1.68 34.08
N PRO A 897 -42.37 1.01 34.08
CA PRO A 897 -41.08 1.52 33.64
C PRO A 897 -40.99 1.54 32.11
N PHE A 898 -40.20 2.45 31.54
CA PHE A 898 -39.58 2.17 30.24
C PHE A 898 -38.38 1.21 30.41
N GLY A 899 -38.06 0.44 29.37
CA GLY A 899 -36.75 -0.17 29.19
C GLY A 899 -35.77 0.84 28.60
N GLY A 900 -34.48 0.52 28.58
CA GLY A 900 -33.42 1.48 28.25
C GLY A 900 -33.04 2.39 29.44
N GLN A 901 -32.24 3.40 29.14
CA GLN A 901 -31.85 4.51 30.02
C GLN A 901 -31.49 5.67 29.09
N LEU A 902 -31.86 6.91 29.46
CA LEU A 902 -31.53 8.06 28.62
C LEU A 902 -30.01 8.33 28.66
N ASP A 903 -29.36 8.47 27.50
CA ASP A 903 -27.94 8.82 27.45
C ASP A 903 -27.74 10.29 27.89
N ASN A 904 -26.62 10.53 28.58
CA ASN A 904 -26.26 11.84 29.07
C ASN A 904 -25.55 12.66 27.97
N GLY A 905 -24.91 12.00 27.00
CA GLY A 905 -24.23 12.62 25.86
C GLY A 905 -25.06 12.69 24.57
N GLY A 906 -26.38 12.56 24.66
CA GLY A 906 -27.28 12.64 23.50
C GLY A 906 -27.67 11.31 22.86
N GLU A 907 -28.88 11.26 22.29
CA GLU A 907 -29.43 10.13 21.54
C GLU A 907 -30.83 10.42 20.95
N LYS A 908 -31.35 9.43 20.21
CA LYS A 908 -32.65 9.41 19.55
C LYS A 908 -33.76 8.83 20.45
N VAL A 909 -34.87 9.56 20.59
CA VAL A 909 -36.15 9.07 21.13
C VAL A 909 -37.25 9.28 20.10
N GLU A 910 -37.90 8.18 19.69
CA GLU A 910 -38.94 8.17 18.66
C GLU A 910 -40.29 7.75 19.21
N LEU A 911 -41.35 8.49 18.85
CA LEU A 911 -42.73 8.12 19.08
C LEU A 911 -43.29 7.49 17.80
N LEU A 912 -43.66 6.21 17.90
CA LEU A 912 -44.13 5.39 16.79
C LEU A 912 -45.57 4.91 17.00
N ARG A 913 -46.29 4.60 15.92
CA ARG A 913 -47.59 3.90 15.95
C ARG A 913 -47.60 2.68 15.02
N PRO A 914 -48.42 1.65 15.27
CA PRO A 914 -48.61 0.57 14.29
C PRO A 914 -49.17 1.13 12.97
N GLU A 915 -48.72 0.60 11.83
CA GLU A 915 -49.16 1.06 10.49
C GLU A 915 -50.69 0.90 10.34
N ASP A 916 -51.18 -0.34 10.49
CA ASP A 916 -52.59 -0.67 10.65
C ASP A 916 -52.89 -1.16 12.08
N ILE A 917 -53.67 -0.37 12.82
CA ILE A 917 -54.17 -0.68 14.16
C ILE A 917 -54.99 -1.99 14.24
N ASN A 918 -55.46 -2.53 13.10
CA ASN A 918 -56.17 -3.79 13.00
C ASN A 918 -55.24 -5.00 12.73
N GLN A 919 -53.98 -4.76 12.35
CA GLN A 919 -52.99 -5.76 11.96
C GLN A 919 -51.65 -5.53 12.70
N LEU A 920 -51.71 -5.57 14.03
CA LEU A 920 -50.53 -5.47 14.90
C LEU A 920 -49.44 -6.49 14.48
N GLY A 921 -48.23 -6.00 14.22
CA GLY A 921 -47.09 -6.79 13.75
C GLY A 921 -46.61 -6.48 12.32
N PHE A 922 -47.29 -5.58 11.60
CA PHE A 922 -46.82 -5.02 10.32
C PHE A 922 -46.24 -3.62 10.54
N GLY A 923 -44.99 -3.58 11.00
CA GLY A 923 -44.22 -2.34 11.15
C GLY A 923 -44.73 -1.35 12.20
N TYR A 924 -43.93 -0.31 12.39
CA TYR A 924 -44.23 0.86 13.21
C TYR A 924 -43.82 2.11 12.42
N VAL A 925 -44.71 3.08 12.28
CA VAL A 925 -44.50 4.30 11.51
C VAL A 925 -44.21 5.47 12.45
N LEU A 926 -43.26 6.33 12.07
CA LEU A 926 -42.82 7.49 12.84
C LEU A 926 -43.94 8.54 12.96
N MET A 927 -44.11 9.09 14.17
CA MET A 927 -45.08 10.16 14.46
C MET A 927 -44.41 11.44 14.96
N ASP A 928 -43.42 11.35 15.85
CA ASP A 928 -42.60 12.48 16.31
C ASP A 928 -41.22 11.92 16.75
N ARG A 929 -40.16 12.73 16.60
CA ARG A 929 -38.79 12.37 16.98
C ARG A 929 -38.14 13.49 17.75
N VAL A 930 -37.27 13.17 18.68
CA VAL A 930 -36.24 14.08 19.17
C VAL A 930 -34.91 13.33 19.14
N ASP A 931 -33.89 13.95 18.57
CA ASP A 931 -32.53 13.44 18.48
C ASP A 931 -31.65 14.46 19.19
N TYR A 932 -31.55 14.30 20.51
CA TYR A 932 -31.00 15.31 21.42
C TYR A 932 -29.50 15.09 21.68
N ASP A 933 -28.83 16.13 22.15
CA ASP A 933 -27.38 16.14 22.43
C ASP A 933 -27.13 16.77 23.81
N ASP A 934 -25.90 16.69 24.32
CA ASP A 934 -25.40 17.65 25.32
C ASP A 934 -24.64 18.83 24.66
N GLU A 935 -24.19 18.67 23.41
CA GLU A 935 -23.52 19.71 22.64
C GLU A 935 -24.46 20.67 21.87
N VAL A 936 -23.89 21.85 21.61
CA VAL A 936 -24.44 23.05 20.97
C VAL A 936 -24.68 22.82 19.46
N PRO A 937 -25.91 22.63 18.89
CA PRO A 937 -27.21 22.21 19.43
C PRO A 937 -27.86 22.85 20.67
N TRP A 938 -28.72 22.09 21.31
CA TRP A 938 -28.39 21.64 22.67
C TRP A 938 -28.60 22.70 23.76
N PRO A 939 -29.81 22.92 24.31
CA PRO A 939 -30.01 23.80 25.46
C PRO A 939 -29.26 23.35 26.73
N ALA A 940 -27.98 23.68 26.82
CA ALA A 940 -27.01 23.21 27.82
C ALA A 940 -27.45 23.18 29.30
N PRO A 941 -28.34 24.04 29.84
CA PRO A 941 -28.83 23.88 31.21
C PRO A 941 -29.63 22.58 31.47
N ALA A 942 -30.02 21.85 30.42
CA ALA A 942 -30.63 20.51 30.52
C ALA A 942 -29.60 19.40 30.77
N ASP A 943 -28.33 19.59 30.38
CA ASP A 943 -27.23 18.70 30.78
C ASP A 943 -26.82 18.99 32.23
N GLY A 944 -27.13 18.06 33.15
CA GLY A 944 -26.66 18.05 34.55
C GLY A 944 -27.13 19.21 35.44
N GLY A 945 -27.63 20.30 34.86
CA GLY A 945 -28.08 21.52 35.53
C GLY A 945 -29.44 21.40 36.20
N GLY A 946 -30.22 20.36 35.86
CA GLY A 946 -31.55 20.10 36.41
C GLY A 946 -32.67 20.90 35.77
N ALA A 947 -32.46 21.40 34.56
CA ALA A 947 -33.55 21.68 33.63
C ALA A 947 -33.91 20.41 32.84
N SER A 948 -35.08 20.43 32.20
CA SER A 948 -35.50 19.47 31.16
C SER A 948 -35.49 20.16 29.80
N LEU A 949 -35.35 19.39 28.73
CA LEU A 949 -35.70 19.84 27.38
C LEU A 949 -37.23 19.91 27.31
N SER A 950 -37.78 21.11 27.24
CA SER A 950 -39.22 21.38 27.10
C SER A 950 -39.54 21.90 25.70
N ARG A 951 -40.47 21.27 24.98
CA ARG A 951 -40.83 21.65 23.61
C ARG A 951 -41.64 22.95 23.61
N ILE A 952 -41.22 23.94 22.81
CA ILE A 952 -41.75 25.31 22.89
C ILE A 952 -43.20 25.43 22.40
N ALA A 953 -43.60 24.61 21.43
CA ALA A 953 -44.94 24.57 20.86
C ALA A 953 -45.35 23.15 20.43
N ALA A 954 -46.65 22.94 20.17
CA ALA A 954 -47.18 21.66 19.68
C ALA A 954 -46.81 21.41 18.21
N ASP A 955 -46.82 22.49 17.43
CA ASP A 955 -46.57 22.61 16.00
C ASP A 955 -45.10 22.95 15.66
N ALA A 956 -44.23 23.07 16.67
CA ALA A 956 -42.79 22.95 16.48
C ALA A 956 -42.43 21.51 16.02
N PHE A 957 -41.25 21.31 15.44
CA PHE A 957 -40.82 20.01 14.90
C PHE A 957 -39.74 19.36 15.77
N GLY A 958 -40.02 18.19 16.34
CA GLY A 958 -39.22 17.64 17.44
C GLY A 958 -37.74 17.39 17.12
N ASN A 959 -37.40 17.11 15.85
CA ASN A 959 -36.02 16.82 15.44
C ASN A 959 -35.13 18.06 15.30
N PHE A 960 -35.64 19.26 15.58
CA PHE A 960 -34.87 20.51 15.55
C PHE A 960 -34.65 21.01 16.98
N ALA A 961 -33.40 21.24 17.37
CA ALA A 961 -33.06 21.78 18.70
C ALA A 961 -33.77 23.10 19.02
N ALA A 962 -33.99 23.95 18.00
CA ALA A 962 -34.76 25.20 18.12
C ALA A 962 -36.23 25.01 18.55
N SER A 963 -36.77 23.79 18.46
CA SER A 963 -38.09 23.43 19.00
C SER A 963 -38.09 23.21 20.52
N TRP A 964 -36.94 23.27 21.19
CA TRP A 964 -36.75 22.93 22.59
C TRP A 964 -36.06 24.06 23.36
N ALA A 965 -36.48 24.25 24.61
CA ALA A 965 -35.83 25.15 25.56
C ALA A 965 -35.54 24.41 26.87
N ALA A 966 -34.40 24.71 27.50
CA ALA A 966 -34.11 24.23 28.84
C ALA A 966 -35.03 24.95 29.86
N ALA A 967 -35.93 24.21 30.51
CA ALA A 967 -36.86 24.75 31.49
C ALA A 967 -36.88 23.92 32.79
N ALA A 968 -37.29 24.54 33.91
CA ALA A 968 -37.48 23.81 35.16
C ALA A 968 -38.54 22.70 34.97
N PRO A 969 -38.26 21.41 35.28
CA PRO A 969 -39.10 20.30 34.85
C PRO A 969 -40.56 20.38 35.35
N THR A 970 -41.50 20.07 34.46
CA THR A 970 -42.95 20.17 34.65
C THR A 970 -43.75 18.88 34.36
N PRO A 971 -43.27 17.66 34.72
CA PRO A 971 -43.94 16.40 34.37
C PRO A 971 -45.43 16.39 34.76
N GLY A 972 -46.31 16.24 33.77
CA GLY A 972 -47.76 16.24 33.93
C GLY A 972 -48.42 17.62 33.92
N ALA A 973 -47.71 18.66 33.50
CA ALA A 973 -48.18 20.05 33.39
C ALA A 973 -47.64 20.72 32.10
N ALA A 974 -48.02 21.97 31.84
CA ALA A 974 -47.40 22.75 30.77
C ALA A 974 -46.14 23.47 31.30
N PRO A 975 -45.05 23.54 30.52
CA PRO A 975 -43.82 24.20 30.93
C PRO A 975 -44.03 25.70 31.12
N ASN A 976 -43.29 26.28 32.07
CA ASN A 976 -43.33 27.71 32.34
C ASN A 976 -42.33 28.47 31.47
N LEU A 977 -42.69 28.68 30.20
CA LEU A 977 -41.87 29.37 29.19
C LEU A 977 -41.94 30.92 29.27
N ASP A 978 -42.33 31.50 30.42
CA ASP A 978 -42.46 32.96 30.59
C ASP A 978 -41.10 33.71 30.70
N ASN A 979 -39.97 33.07 30.38
CA ASN A 979 -38.64 33.68 30.23
C ASN A 979 -37.80 32.85 29.22
N VAL A 980 -38.16 32.82 27.93
CA VAL A 980 -37.28 32.23 26.90
C VAL A 980 -36.05 33.13 26.73
N PRO A 981 -34.81 32.62 26.83
CA PRO A 981 -33.62 33.43 26.56
C PRO A 981 -33.67 34.01 25.14
N GLY A 982 -33.50 35.33 25.01
CA GLY A 982 -33.63 36.04 23.73
C GLY A 982 -35.03 36.59 23.41
N ASP A 983 -36.10 36.11 24.06
CA ASP A 983 -37.44 36.71 23.93
C ASP A 983 -37.53 38.00 24.75
N PHE A 984 -37.35 39.14 24.08
CA PHE A 984 -37.43 40.47 24.70
C PHE A 984 -38.80 41.12 24.51
N ASN A 985 -39.55 40.68 23.49
CA ASN A 985 -40.86 41.22 23.15
C ASN A 985 -41.99 40.61 24.01
N GLY A 986 -41.85 39.36 24.43
CA GLY A 986 -42.73 38.61 25.31
C GLY A 986 -43.80 37.77 24.61
N ASP A 987 -43.64 37.45 23.33
CA ASP A 987 -44.56 36.59 22.56
C ASP A 987 -44.17 35.10 22.53
N ARG A 988 -43.00 34.76 23.11
CA ARG A 988 -42.40 33.42 23.21
C ARG A 988 -41.84 32.86 21.89
N VAL A 989 -41.54 33.73 20.93
CA VAL A 989 -40.74 33.41 19.75
C VAL A 989 -39.52 34.33 19.78
N VAL A 990 -38.30 33.79 19.57
CA VAL A 990 -37.12 34.63 19.33
C VAL A 990 -37.01 34.84 17.83
N ASN A 991 -37.11 36.09 17.36
CA ASN A 991 -37.12 36.42 15.93
C ASN A 991 -36.44 37.76 15.63
N ASP A 992 -36.55 38.25 14.39
CA ASP A 992 -35.97 39.54 13.94
C ASP A 992 -36.42 40.73 14.81
N SER A 993 -37.65 40.70 15.33
CA SER A 993 -38.15 41.71 16.25
C SER A 993 -37.40 41.76 17.58
N ASP A 994 -36.80 40.66 18.03
CA ASP A 994 -35.98 40.61 19.25
C ASP A 994 -34.52 41.01 18.98
N ILE A 995 -34.00 40.69 17.80
CA ILE A 995 -32.71 41.22 17.32
C ILE A 995 -32.78 42.75 17.29
N ASP A 996 -33.84 43.32 16.71
CA ASP A 996 -34.09 44.76 16.67
C ASP A 996 -34.18 45.39 18.08
N LEU A 997 -34.77 44.68 19.05
CA LEU A 997 -34.84 45.13 20.45
C LEU A 997 -33.47 45.12 21.12
N LEU A 998 -32.62 44.12 20.86
CA LEU A 998 -31.24 44.08 21.36
C LEU A 998 -30.35 45.13 20.69
N CYS A 999 -30.41 45.24 19.36
CA CYS A 999 -29.75 46.31 18.61
C CYS A 999 -30.16 47.70 19.14
N GLN A 1000 -31.45 47.96 19.36
CA GLN A 1000 -31.92 49.19 19.97
C GLN A 1000 -31.39 49.40 21.39
N SER A 1001 -31.29 48.33 22.19
CA SER A 1001 -30.70 48.36 23.53
C SER A 1001 -29.23 48.76 23.51
N LEU A 1002 -28.45 48.20 22.57
CA LEU A 1002 -27.04 48.54 22.33
C LEU A 1002 -26.88 49.99 21.84
N ARG A 1003 -27.63 50.40 20.80
CA ARG A 1003 -27.65 51.78 20.26
C ARG A 1003 -27.96 52.83 21.32
N THR A 1004 -28.84 52.52 22.27
CA THR A 1004 -29.26 53.45 23.33
C THR A 1004 -28.45 53.32 24.64
N GLY A 1005 -27.61 52.30 24.78
CA GLY A 1005 -26.87 52.00 26.00
C GLY A 1005 -27.75 51.55 27.16
N GLN A 1006 -28.88 50.88 26.88
CA GLN A 1006 -29.87 50.48 27.88
C GLN A 1006 -29.47 49.20 28.62
N GLN A 1007 -28.71 49.37 29.70
CA GLN A 1007 -28.28 48.27 30.57
C GLN A 1007 -29.47 47.69 31.37
N GLY A 1008 -30.15 46.70 30.81
CA GLY A 1008 -31.24 45.94 31.44
C GLY A 1008 -30.94 44.45 31.46
N ALA A 1009 -31.06 43.81 32.62
CA ALA A 1009 -30.66 42.41 32.90
C ALA A 1009 -31.53 41.33 32.21
N ALA A 1010 -32.24 41.67 31.13
CA ALA A 1010 -32.81 40.72 30.19
C ALA A 1010 -31.92 40.61 28.94
N PHE A 1011 -31.28 41.71 28.52
CA PHE A 1011 -30.37 41.79 27.37
C PHE A 1011 -28.92 41.35 27.69
N ASP A 1012 -28.68 40.87 28.91
CA ASP A 1012 -27.41 40.30 29.41
C ASP A 1012 -27.55 38.79 29.27
N LEU A 1013 -27.30 38.29 28.06
CA LEU A 1013 -27.55 36.92 27.62
C LEU A 1013 -26.40 35.98 27.98
N ASN A 1014 -25.16 36.46 27.85
CA ASN A 1014 -23.96 35.70 28.23
C ASN A 1014 -23.69 35.72 29.76
N SER A 1015 -24.43 36.53 30.52
CA SER A 1015 -24.32 36.69 31.98
C SER A 1015 -23.00 37.30 32.49
N ASP A 1016 -22.24 38.03 31.66
CA ASP A 1016 -21.01 38.73 32.07
C ASP A 1016 -21.26 40.03 32.88
N SER A 1017 -22.54 40.44 33.00
CA SER A 1017 -23.02 41.68 33.66
C SER A 1017 -22.81 42.99 32.87
N LEU A 1018 -22.61 42.92 31.55
CA LEU A 1018 -22.45 44.07 30.64
C LEU A 1018 -23.25 43.84 29.34
N VAL A 1019 -24.39 44.50 29.14
CA VAL A 1019 -25.11 44.41 27.84
C VAL A 1019 -24.21 45.01 26.74
N ASN A 1020 -23.68 44.17 25.85
CA ASN A 1020 -22.63 44.53 24.88
C ASN A 1020 -22.71 43.70 23.57
N GLU A 1021 -21.76 43.93 22.66
CA GLU A 1021 -21.63 43.23 21.37
C GLU A 1021 -21.57 41.69 21.53
N SER A 1022 -21.01 41.21 22.64
CA SER A 1022 -20.97 39.79 23.01
C SER A 1022 -22.34 39.19 23.38
N ASP A 1023 -23.37 40.00 23.64
CA ASP A 1023 -24.76 39.51 23.81
C ASP A 1023 -25.48 39.41 22.47
N PHE A 1024 -25.15 40.29 21.52
CA PHE A 1024 -25.63 40.21 20.14
C PHE A 1024 -25.04 38.99 19.44
N ASP A 1025 -23.73 38.79 19.55
CA ASP A 1025 -23.07 37.55 19.08
C ASP A 1025 -23.69 36.29 19.72
N TYR A 1026 -24.06 36.35 21.00
CA TYR A 1026 -24.76 35.27 21.69
C TYR A 1026 -26.19 35.05 21.16
N LEU A 1027 -26.96 36.12 20.93
CA LEU A 1027 -28.30 36.02 20.34
C LEU A 1027 -28.25 35.41 18.94
N ILE A 1028 -27.38 35.93 18.07
CA ILE A 1028 -27.26 35.50 16.68
C ILE A 1028 -26.72 34.07 16.58
N THR A 1029 -25.59 33.76 17.24
CA THR A 1029 -24.87 32.50 17.03
C THR A 1029 -25.28 31.37 17.97
N GLN A 1030 -25.69 31.67 19.22
CA GLN A 1030 -25.98 30.65 20.24
C GLN A 1030 -27.49 30.40 20.43
N ILE A 1031 -28.32 31.44 20.34
CA ILE A 1031 -29.78 31.32 20.52
C ILE A 1031 -30.48 31.07 19.17
N LEU A 1032 -30.31 31.97 18.20
CA LEU A 1032 -30.94 31.87 16.88
C LEU A 1032 -30.20 30.94 15.92
N ARG A 1033 -28.89 30.72 16.13
CA ARG A 1033 -28.02 29.86 15.31
C ARG A 1033 -27.97 30.25 13.82
N THR A 1034 -28.25 31.52 13.57
CA THR A 1034 -28.16 32.19 12.26
C THR A 1034 -26.77 32.83 12.12
N THR A 1035 -26.55 33.61 11.06
CA THR A 1035 -25.30 34.34 10.84
C THR A 1035 -25.54 35.77 10.34
N VAL A 1036 -24.57 36.64 10.55
CA VAL A 1036 -24.60 38.04 10.08
C VAL A 1036 -24.72 38.05 8.55
N GLY A 1037 -25.91 38.36 8.04
CA GLY A 1037 -26.25 38.30 6.61
C GLY A 1037 -27.56 37.56 6.29
N ASP A 1038 -27.99 36.63 7.13
CA ASP A 1038 -29.27 35.93 6.99
C ASP A 1038 -30.41 36.83 7.53
N SER A 1039 -31.14 37.47 6.61
CA SER A 1039 -32.24 38.41 6.90
C SER A 1039 -33.62 37.74 6.88
N ASN A 1040 -33.70 36.44 6.62
CA ASN A 1040 -34.95 35.69 6.58
C ASN A 1040 -35.11 34.70 7.76
N LEU A 1041 -34.01 34.39 8.44
CA LEU A 1041 -33.83 33.46 9.56
C LEU A 1041 -34.01 31.97 9.20
N ASP A 1042 -33.63 31.55 7.99
CA ASP A 1042 -33.58 30.14 7.56
C ASP A 1042 -32.28 29.42 7.98
N GLY A 1043 -31.27 30.17 8.46
CA GLY A 1043 -29.98 29.66 8.92
C GLY A 1043 -28.84 29.82 7.91
N VAL A 1044 -29.09 30.32 6.69
CA VAL A 1044 -28.09 30.41 5.62
C VAL A 1044 -28.07 31.80 4.99
N PHE A 1045 -26.96 32.54 5.14
CA PHE A 1045 -26.75 33.78 4.38
C PHE A 1045 -26.53 33.46 2.89
N ASP A 1046 -27.49 33.80 2.04
CA ASP A 1046 -27.54 33.36 0.63
C ASP A 1046 -28.09 34.46 -0.32
N SER A 1047 -28.28 34.10 -1.59
CA SER A 1047 -28.86 34.98 -2.62
C SER A 1047 -30.27 35.52 -2.33
N GLY A 1048 -31.06 34.81 -1.52
CA GLY A 1048 -32.42 35.15 -1.09
C GLY A 1048 -32.45 36.35 -0.16
N ASP A 1049 -31.55 36.44 0.81
CA ASP A 1049 -31.42 37.59 1.72
C ASP A 1049 -31.13 38.87 0.95
N LEU A 1050 -30.14 38.81 0.06
CA LEU A 1050 -29.75 39.93 -0.78
C LEU A 1050 -30.92 40.38 -1.65
N VAL A 1051 -31.72 39.46 -2.20
CA VAL A 1051 -32.93 39.80 -2.94
C VAL A 1051 -34.01 40.41 -2.04
N GLN A 1052 -34.19 39.92 -0.81
CA GLN A 1052 -35.13 40.47 0.16
C GLN A 1052 -34.77 41.92 0.53
N ILE A 1053 -33.56 42.17 1.03
CA ILE A 1053 -33.16 43.50 1.54
C ILE A 1053 -33.11 44.55 0.42
N PHE A 1054 -32.59 44.21 -0.77
CA PHE A 1054 -32.62 45.12 -1.91
C PHE A 1054 -34.03 45.36 -2.48
N ALA A 1055 -35.01 44.48 -2.20
CA ALA A 1055 -36.42 44.73 -2.52
C ALA A 1055 -37.11 45.70 -1.54
N ARG A 1056 -36.62 45.82 -0.30
CA ARG A 1056 -37.09 46.83 0.68
C ARG A 1056 -36.55 48.24 0.39
N ALA A 1057 -35.39 48.32 -0.28
CA ALA A 1057 -34.81 49.51 -0.89
C ALA A 1057 -34.32 50.61 0.07
N GLU A 1058 -33.90 50.25 1.29
CA GLU A 1058 -33.33 51.17 2.27
C GLU A 1058 -31.79 51.37 2.14
N TYR A 1059 -31.12 50.55 1.32
CA TYR A 1059 -29.67 50.59 1.11
C TYR A 1059 -29.15 52.00 0.74
N GLU A 1060 -28.35 52.58 1.63
CA GLU A 1060 -27.78 53.94 1.51
C GLU A 1060 -28.81 55.05 1.20
N ASP A 1061 -30.08 54.90 1.64
CA ASP A 1061 -31.15 55.86 1.33
C ASP A 1061 -31.02 57.23 2.05
N GLY A 1062 -30.31 57.25 3.18
CA GLY A 1062 -30.03 58.43 4.01
C GLY A 1062 -31.14 58.82 5.01
N ILE A 1063 -32.04 57.89 5.37
CA ILE A 1063 -33.16 58.10 6.31
C ILE A 1063 -32.81 57.53 7.69
N ALA A 1064 -32.07 58.30 8.48
CA ALA A 1064 -31.45 57.76 9.70
C ALA A 1064 -32.38 56.99 10.67
N GLY A 1065 -32.05 55.73 10.95
CA GLY A 1065 -32.73 54.83 11.88
C GLY A 1065 -34.06 54.23 11.40
N ASN A 1066 -34.18 53.84 10.12
CA ASN A 1066 -35.34 53.12 9.58
C ASN A 1066 -35.20 51.59 9.55
N SER A 1067 -34.00 51.06 9.29
CA SER A 1067 -33.77 49.63 9.07
C SER A 1067 -33.68 48.81 10.36
N GLY A 1068 -34.20 47.57 10.31
CA GLY A 1068 -33.93 46.48 11.26
C GLY A 1068 -33.19 45.31 10.62
N TRP A 1069 -33.03 44.20 11.34
CA TRP A 1069 -32.28 43.01 10.88
C TRP A 1069 -32.81 42.45 9.55
N ALA A 1070 -34.13 42.38 9.39
CA ALA A 1070 -34.76 41.87 8.18
C ALA A 1070 -34.73 42.87 7.00
N ASP A 1071 -34.32 44.12 7.24
CA ASP A 1071 -34.06 45.18 6.24
C ASP A 1071 -32.58 45.33 5.87
N GLY A 1072 -31.66 44.82 6.71
CA GLY A 1072 -30.21 44.80 6.48
C GLY A 1072 -29.34 45.51 7.53
N ASP A 1073 -29.88 45.94 8.67
CA ASP A 1073 -29.13 46.45 9.83
C ASP A 1073 -28.50 45.28 10.59
N TRP A 1074 -27.36 44.77 10.09
CA TRP A 1074 -26.68 43.58 10.62
C TRP A 1074 -25.54 43.91 11.58
N ASN A 1075 -25.07 45.16 11.63
CA ASN A 1075 -24.07 45.62 12.60
C ASN A 1075 -24.66 46.36 13.82
N CYS A 1076 -25.99 46.46 13.89
CA CYS A 1076 -26.74 47.24 14.88
C CYS A 1076 -26.46 48.76 14.89
N ASP A 1077 -26.01 49.43 13.82
CA ASP A 1077 -25.91 50.90 13.78
C ASP A 1077 -27.22 51.62 13.40
N GLY A 1078 -28.16 50.92 12.75
CA GLY A 1078 -29.51 51.40 12.43
C GLY A 1078 -29.74 51.85 10.98
N GLU A 1079 -28.78 51.66 10.08
CA GLU A 1079 -28.88 51.97 8.66
C GLU A 1079 -28.47 50.74 7.83
N PHE A 1080 -29.24 50.30 6.83
CA PHE A 1080 -28.71 49.29 5.88
C PHE A 1080 -27.64 49.91 4.97
N SER A 1081 -26.37 49.56 5.18
CA SER A 1081 -25.23 50.26 4.57
C SER A 1081 -24.21 49.35 3.87
N SER A 1082 -23.23 49.97 3.18
CA SER A 1082 -22.01 49.28 2.74
C SER A 1082 -21.17 48.69 3.88
N GLY A 1083 -21.41 49.07 5.14
CA GLY A 1083 -20.77 48.48 6.32
C GLY A 1083 -21.31 47.09 6.61
N ASP A 1084 -22.64 46.96 6.70
CA ASP A 1084 -23.38 45.73 6.98
C ASP A 1084 -23.04 44.63 5.98
N LEU A 1085 -23.10 44.93 4.68
CA LEU A 1085 -22.66 44.01 3.63
C LEU A 1085 -21.21 43.57 3.86
N VAL A 1086 -20.32 44.49 4.23
CA VAL A 1086 -18.89 44.21 4.43
C VAL A 1086 -18.61 43.40 5.70
N ASP A 1087 -19.43 43.51 6.74
CA ASP A 1087 -19.31 42.71 7.96
C ASP A 1087 -20.01 41.35 7.82
N ALA A 1088 -21.15 41.28 7.13
CA ALA A 1088 -21.77 40.02 6.70
C ALA A 1088 -20.83 39.20 5.80
N PHE A 1089 -20.16 39.80 4.80
CA PHE A 1089 -19.15 39.09 3.98
C PHE A 1089 -17.82 38.81 4.70
N LYS A 1090 -17.64 39.17 5.98
CA LYS A 1090 -16.50 38.75 6.83
C LYS A 1090 -16.87 37.66 7.82
N VAL A 1091 -18.07 37.73 8.38
CA VAL A 1091 -18.54 36.92 9.51
C VAL A 1091 -19.53 35.86 9.03
N GLY A 1092 -20.49 36.27 8.20
CA GLY A 1092 -21.42 35.37 7.53
C GLY A 1092 -20.73 34.53 6.45
N SER A 1093 -20.93 33.23 6.52
CA SER A 1093 -20.42 32.28 5.53
C SER A 1093 -21.33 32.24 4.31
N TYR A 1094 -21.28 33.30 3.48
CA TYR A 1094 -22.16 33.46 2.32
C TYR A 1094 -22.16 32.21 1.43
N SER A 1095 -23.31 31.56 1.33
CA SER A 1095 -23.52 30.37 0.52
C SER A 1095 -23.75 30.74 -0.94
N SER A 1096 -23.13 30.00 -1.85
CA SER A 1096 -23.38 30.12 -3.29
C SER A 1096 -24.55 29.25 -3.77
N ALA A 1097 -25.41 28.79 -2.86
CA ALA A 1097 -26.72 28.26 -3.21
C ALA A 1097 -27.50 29.31 -4.01
N SER A 1098 -28.29 28.85 -5.00
CA SER A 1098 -29.01 29.75 -5.90
C SER A 1098 -30.50 29.48 -5.83
N VAL A 1099 -31.20 30.23 -4.99
CA VAL A 1099 -32.66 30.27 -5.01
C VAL A 1099 -33.11 30.85 -6.36
N ALA A 1100 -33.81 30.04 -7.15
CA ALA A 1100 -34.14 30.37 -8.54
C ALA A 1100 -35.34 31.33 -8.63
N VAL A 1101 -35.12 32.62 -8.32
CA VAL A 1101 -36.16 33.66 -8.28
C VAL A 1101 -37.04 33.64 -9.54
N ASN A 1102 -38.31 33.33 -9.33
CA ASN A 1102 -39.27 33.11 -10.41
C ASN A 1102 -39.55 34.41 -11.18
N ARG A 1103 -39.37 34.38 -12.52
CA ARG A 1103 -39.52 35.56 -13.39
C ARG A 1103 -40.97 36.07 -13.54
N SER A 1104 -41.94 35.47 -12.85
CA SER A 1104 -43.32 35.94 -12.77
C SER A 1104 -43.47 37.23 -11.95
N ASP A 1105 -42.68 37.39 -10.89
CA ASP A 1105 -43.11 38.23 -9.76
C ASP A 1105 -42.59 39.68 -9.85
N VAL A 1106 -41.55 39.90 -10.65
CA VAL A 1106 -41.02 41.23 -11.00
C VAL A 1106 -41.98 42.02 -11.93
N ALA A 1107 -43.02 41.37 -12.48
CA ALA A 1107 -43.92 41.95 -13.47
C ALA A 1107 -45.02 42.89 -12.92
N ALA A 1108 -44.82 43.51 -11.76
CA ALA A 1108 -45.89 44.18 -10.99
C ALA A 1108 -45.77 45.72 -10.82
N SER A 1109 -44.63 46.38 -11.06
CA SER A 1109 -44.52 47.84 -10.89
C SER A 1109 -43.44 48.52 -11.77
N ALA A 1110 -43.75 48.73 -13.06
CA ALA A 1110 -42.87 49.49 -13.97
C ALA A 1110 -43.64 50.19 -15.12
N VAL A 1111 -44.52 51.16 -14.79
CA VAL A 1111 -45.12 52.06 -15.79
C VAL A 1111 -45.14 53.51 -15.31
N GLN A 1112 -44.01 54.21 -15.47
CA GLN A 1112 -44.10 55.60 -15.95
C GLN A 1112 -42.88 56.01 -16.78
N ASP A 1113 -43.19 56.68 -17.88
CA ASP A 1113 -42.31 57.21 -18.92
C ASP A 1113 -41.89 58.63 -18.55
N ASP A 1114 -40.58 58.93 -18.59
CA ASP A 1114 -40.10 60.24 -19.05
C ASP A 1114 -38.65 60.14 -19.58
N SER A 1115 -38.23 61.11 -20.41
CA SER A 1115 -37.01 61.01 -21.22
C SER A 1115 -36.22 62.31 -21.33
N ASN A 1116 -34.89 62.23 -21.19
CA ASN A 1116 -33.79 63.08 -21.72
C ASN A 1116 -32.49 62.63 -21.00
N ASP A 1117 -31.32 62.37 -21.59
CA ASP A 1117 -30.56 62.90 -22.74
C ASP A 1117 -29.43 63.89 -22.36
N SER A 1118 -28.21 63.51 -22.79
CA SER A 1118 -27.04 64.33 -23.12
C SER A 1118 -26.03 64.82 -22.05
N THR A 1119 -24.75 64.72 -22.44
CA THR A 1119 -23.55 65.51 -22.03
C THR A 1119 -22.84 65.26 -20.68
N THR A 1120 -21.52 65.49 -20.50
CA THR A 1120 -20.28 65.25 -21.31
C THR A 1120 -18.99 65.62 -20.51
N ASP A 1121 -17.87 64.93 -20.82
CA ASP A 1121 -16.47 65.43 -20.92
C ASP A 1121 -15.47 65.51 -19.72
N GLU A 1122 -14.18 65.53 -20.11
CA GLU A 1122 -12.90 65.90 -19.45
C GLU A 1122 -12.49 65.22 -18.10
N ARG A 1123 -11.49 64.31 -18.05
CA ARG A 1123 -10.00 64.41 -18.27
C ARG A 1123 -9.17 64.92 -17.07
N SER A 1124 -8.27 64.08 -16.54
CA SER A 1124 -6.78 64.24 -16.59
C SER A 1124 -6.02 63.36 -15.58
N ALA A 1125 -4.91 62.73 -16.01
CA ALA A 1125 -3.90 62.07 -15.15
C ALA A 1125 -2.61 62.96 -15.06
N PRO A 1126 -1.52 62.62 -14.30
CA PRO A 1126 -0.60 61.51 -14.68
C PRO A 1126 0.15 60.78 -13.52
N GLY A 1127 0.86 59.66 -13.80
CA GLY A 1127 1.69 58.96 -12.79
C GLY A 1127 2.61 57.76 -13.18
N GLU A 1128 2.85 57.46 -14.47
CA GLU A 1128 3.80 56.39 -14.94
C GLU A 1128 5.29 56.86 -14.91
N PRO A 1129 6.35 56.05 -15.22
CA PRO A 1129 6.44 54.74 -15.92
C PRO A 1129 7.25 53.65 -15.13
N THR A 1130 7.75 52.48 -15.60
CA THR A 1130 7.89 51.69 -16.87
C THR A 1130 7.74 50.19 -16.51
N LYS A 1131 7.37 49.18 -17.33
CA LYS A 1131 7.68 48.73 -18.73
C LYS A 1131 9.08 48.09 -18.95
N PRO A 1132 9.23 47.09 -19.86
CA PRO A 1132 8.27 46.29 -20.68
C PRO A 1132 8.25 44.78 -20.25
N SER A 1133 7.64 43.78 -20.90
CA SER A 1133 7.05 43.56 -22.25
C SER A 1133 5.88 42.53 -22.21
N GLN A 1134 4.79 42.66 -23.00
CA GLN A 1134 4.41 41.85 -24.21
C GLN A 1134 4.66 40.33 -24.12
N THR A 1135 3.76 39.43 -24.55
CA THR A 1135 2.65 39.49 -25.55
C THR A 1135 1.26 39.30 -24.94
N GLU A 1136 0.23 40.07 -25.35
CA GLU A 1136 -0.67 39.84 -26.51
C GLU A 1136 -1.42 38.50 -26.50
N ASP A 1137 -2.65 38.54 -25.98
CA ASP A 1137 -3.70 37.56 -26.25
C ASP A 1137 -4.83 38.23 -27.04
N LYS A 1138 -5.37 37.57 -28.07
CA LYS A 1138 -6.46 38.08 -28.92
C LYS A 1138 -7.27 36.93 -29.51
N ALA A 1139 -8.57 36.97 -29.26
CA ALA A 1139 -9.52 36.07 -29.92
C ALA A 1139 -9.45 36.17 -31.45
N VAL A 1140 -9.47 35.01 -32.11
CA VAL A 1140 -9.78 34.86 -33.53
C VAL A 1140 -10.88 33.82 -33.66
N GLU A 1141 -12.04 34.30 -34.07
CA GLU A 1141 -13.20 33.53 -34.52
C GLU A 1141 -12.82 32.73 -35.79
N LEU A 1142 -12.93 31.39 -35.77
CA LEU A 1142 -12.73 30.55 -36.95
C LEU A 1142 -13.72 29.38 -37.05
N GLU A 1143 -14.16 29.18 -38.28
CA GLU A 1143 -15.36 28.49 -38.72
C GLU A 1143 -15.44 26.98 -38.44
N GLN A 1144 -16.67 26.47 -38.37
CA GLN A 1144 -17.00 25.06 -38.21
C GLN A 1144 -17.11 24.35 -39.57
N GLU A 1145 -16.11 23.54 -39.94
CA GLU A 1145 -16.25 22.46 -40.94
C GLU A 1145 -15.08 21.44 -40.85
N GLN A 1146 -15.31 20.20 -41.33
CA GLN A 1146 -14.31 19.13 -41.57
C GLN A 1146 -13.66 18.39 -40.36
N VAL A 1147 -14.39 17.42 -39.80
CA VAL A 1147 -13.80 16.14 -39.33
C VAL A 1147 -14.71 14.99 -39.78
N ASP A 1148 -14.45 14.42 -40.97
CA ASP A 1148 -15.29 13.36 -41.55
C ASP A 1148 -14.52 12.44 -42.53
N GLN A 1149 -13.51 11.72 -42.00
CA GLN A 1149 -12.92 10.51 -42.62
C GLN A 1149 -11.88 9.83 -41.70
N LEU A 1150 -11.65 8.53 -41.96
CA LEU A 1150 -10.92 7.56 -41.11
C LEU A 1150 -11.74 7.21 -39.84
N PHE A 1151 -12.16 5.97 -39.60
CA PHE A 1151 -11.72 4.67 -40.14
C PHE A 1151 -12.86 3.83 -40.74
N ALA A 1152 -12.50 2.93 -41.67
CA ALA A 1152 -13.33 1.83 -42.16
C ALA A 1152 -12.42 0.66 -42.53
N GLU A 1153 -12.99 -0.56 -42.62
CA GLU A 1153 -12.30 -1.85 -42.84
C GLU A 1153 -11.46 -2.33 -41.62
N SER A 1154 -11.48 -3.61 -41.21
CA SER A 1154 -12.22 -4.78 -41.71
C SER A 1154 -12.49 -5.83 -40.61
N ILE A 1155 -13.58 -6.62 -40.75
CA ILE A 1155 -13.92 -7.74 -39.85
C ILE A 1155 -13.73 -9.07 -40.60
N PRO A 1156 -12.93 -10.03 -40.08
CA PRO A 1156 -12.91 -11.39 -40.59
C PRO A 1156 -14.08 -12.20 -40.00
N LYS A 1157 -15.03 -12.63 -40.84
CA LYS A 1157 -16.00 -13.68 -40.48
C LYS A 1157 -15.42 -15.06 -40.82
N ALA A 1158 -15.36 -15.94 -39.82
CA ALA A 1158 -15.31 -17.39 -40.02
C ALA A 1158 -16.31 -18.03 -39.04
N ALA A 1159 -17.10 -18.99 -39.52
CA ALA A 1159 -18.08 -19.72 -38.72
C ALA A 1159 -17.72 -21.21 -38.72
N GLY A 1160 -18.04 -21.90 -37.62
CA GLY A 1160 -17.88 -23.34 -37.48
C GLY A 1160 -18.72 -23.86 -36.32
N ASP A 1161 -19.84 -24.52 -36.63
CA ASP A 1161 -20.76 -25.04 -35.64
C ASP A 1161 -20.15 -26.23 -34.87
N VAL A 1162 -20.27 -26.22 -33.54
CA VAL A 1162 -20.14 -27.41 -32.68
C VAL A 1162 -21.25 -27.34 -31.61
N GLU A 1163 -21.99 -28.42 -31.46
CA GLU A 1163 -23.05 -28.55 -30.45
C GLU A 1163 -22.45 -28.64 -29.03
N ILE A 1164 -22.85 -27.77 -28.12
CA ILE A 1164 -22.59 -27.96 -26.68
C ILE A 1164 -23.68 -28.87 -26.13
N GLY A 1165 -23.35 -30.14 -25.91
CA GLY A 1165 -24.24 -31.10 -25.24
C GLY A 1165 -24.18 -30.92 -23.73
N LEU A 1166 -25.33 -30.64 -23.11
CA LEU A 1166 -25.51 -30.66 -21.66
C LEU A 1166 -25.30 -32.08 -21.11
N LEU A 1167 -24.50 -32.20 -20.05
CA LEU A 1167 -24.57 -33.30 -19.08
C LEU A 1167 -24.27 -32.74 -17.68
N ASP A 1168 -25.21 -32.97 -16.76
CA ASP A 1168 -24.94 -32.97 -15.33
C ASP A 1168 -24.03 -34.16 -14.97
N ASP A 1169 -23.24 -34.02 -13.91
CA ASP A 1169 -23.34 -34.89 -12.71
C ASP A 1169 -22.35 -34.44 -11.62
N ASP A 1170 -22.71 -34.70 -10.36
CA ASP A 1170 -21.89 -34.46 -9.15
C ASP A 1170 -20.60 -35.31 -9.08
N VAL A 1171 -19.78 -35.03 -8.04
CA VAL A 1171 -19.19 -35.98 -7.05
C VAL A 1171 -17.69 -35.73 -6.74
N ASP A 1172 -17.48 -35.07 -5.59
CA ASP A 1172 -16.67 -35.45 -4.41
C ASP A 1172 -15.17 -35.89 -4.52
N PHE A 1173 -14.41 -35.57 -3.47
CA PHE A 1173 -12.97 -35.81 -3.32
C PHE A 1173 -12.61 -37.30 -3.04
N GLY A 1174 -11.83 -37.93 -3.92
CA GLY A 1174 -11.45 -39.36 -3.84
C GLY A 1174 -9.95 -39.64 -3.65
N GLN A 1175 -9.51 -39.94 -2.43
CA GLN A 1175 -8.07 -40.14 -2.10
C GLN A 1175 -7.45 -41.45 -2.65
N ARG A 1176 -6.21 -41.36 -3.17
CA ARG A 1176 -5.19 -42.45 -3.41
C ARG A 1176 -5.41 -43.41 -4.60
N ARG A 1177 -4.42 -43.52 -5.51
CA ARG A 1177 -3.29 -44.50 -5.40
C ARG A 1177 -2.26 -44.40 -6.54
N LYS A 1178 -1.08 -44.98 -6.29
CA LYS A 1178 0.07 -45.10 -7.21
C LYS A 1178 -0.14 -46.11 -8.36
N ASN A 1179 0.72 -45.97 -9.38
CA ASN A 1179 1.25 -46.95 -10.34
C ASN A 1179 0.59 -47.10 -11.74
N ALA A 1180 1.25 -46.46 -12.71
CA ALA A 1180 1.89 -47.09 -13.88
C ALA A 1180 1.03 -47.56 -15.08
N GLY A 1181 0.97 -46.70 -16.10
CA GLY A 1181 1.83 -46.89 -17.29
C GLY A 1181 1.16 -47.17 -18.64
N VAL A 1182 1.76 -46.58 -19.70
CA VAL A 1182 1.48 -46.78 -21.15
C VAL A 1182 0.12 -46.20 -21.60
N VAL A 1183 0.04 -45.37 -22.65
CA VAL A 1183 1.01 -44.98 -23.71
C VAL A 1183 1.61 -43.61 -23.45
#